data_AF-A0A8H7KG10-F1
#
_entry.id   AF-A0A8H7KG10-F1
#
_cell.length_a   1.000
_cell.length_b   1.000
_cell.length_c   1.000
_cell.angle_alpha   90.00
_cell.angle_beta   90.00
_cell.angle_gamma   90.00
#
_symmetry.space_group_name_H-M   'P 1'
#
loop_
_entity.id
_entity.type
_entity.pdbx_description
1 polymer ?
#
loop_
_entity_poly.entity_id
_entity_poly.type
_entity_poly.pdbx_seq_one_letter_code
_entity_poly.pdbx_strand_id
1 'polypeptide(L)'
;MAITSSKPESVPKRPNILFILADDLGFSDIGCYGSEIQTPNIDWMASEGIRMLNHHAAAACSPTRAMLLSGTDAHLGGLGVLIEYKNNEKGAKRWSGKAGYEGYLNDEVAAIPEILQDNGYFTLMSGKWHLGMRASQGPWNRGFEKAFAMLPGCSNHYGWEPVQERFPVGGHIHAEEGVKVDISPNKTEDPEGFYSTDFYTNRLLEYFQGRTEEDKEKPFFAFLPYTAPHWPLQCSKEQRDKYKGVYDDGPLALRERRLQKLAELGIIDKDVIPHKVETSTMGVGEWDELNPEEKKLSSRAMETYAGMVDSIDVNVGRVVEYLKRTGEYDDTFIVFMSDNGAEGAALEAVPVMGENIKQAIHQYYDNSLENIGSWNSYTWYARPLWAQASTAPSRLFKCYPSQGGILVPCIVKPPTNAFLPSFTHGSFNRSFTTVMDFAPTFLEMAGVRLPPGTAKKVPAPPRKEAATRQMTTFRGRDVHTIRGKSWLPYFARGQKVEADEMWAIYSSKEPVGWELFARGALRKGDWKIVHFPKDHGGAGVGDEGWELFNVVADPGETKDLAESEPEKLKELLAHWDEYVVECGIVWGETATAQGLTKDEAPQLWEDELDLQKVWMGAQGGECPASCRELKDLVQLYFTSVHQFGFFAFIHQLQFNRLLAKGKAPRELTLMMIASAICRRSDSRELAKADAWADKAIAAVLPRIYQGFGVVQLMTLLLAQAYELNRGNFSSAWILGRNCTRMMQMMSLQTFDRTYPSYLTSDSNSKYLQLLSSEALRRVAWSTFYFDTIIDGGRYGFHTLDEKAFRLQLPCDEGRFLGNEAIITEPLHYDQAERPETSAQGQHLKGSSLGISAYLIRTAAARRRALFFAFRASHKEDSGEKLIVELAALEAEIEHFVSALPRRFHLTNDNLFLHRERLGTFILLHVLRHNLFIIVGRASLQIFQRDLSKADLIPQVRQKRISHALPIASLLSEALKAGIALDPQLGVHAYIALEILLFEPLRLADIDPLVDPKSPQIMEAIPNLLTVVRSLSSRAEFVKHLYIEAVHRLLRFEYNYLLNQEDIAAFRSEYRILGQDTAELDFREFRWAKIERLRRGAKYSANTNRDEDLLEYNVGGDTAAPSAAPSPKLDAIDVSSSMRRSSAAPVPAFTGLPSTSHDVSEPHPMDPSAVAQVDPKWTIPPT
;
A
#
# COMPACT_ATOMS: atom_id res chain seq x y z
N MET A 1 7.94 -68.27 32.27
CA MET A 1 8.88 -67.27 31.74
C MET A 1 8.16 -65.93 31.70
N ALA A 2 8.64 -64.93 32.43
CA ALA A 2 8.04 -63.59 32.40
C ALA A 2 8.56 -62.82 31.18
N ILE A 3 7.66 -62.23 30.41
CA ILE A 3 8.03 -61.35 29.29
C ILE A 3 8.32 -59.97 29.89
N THR A 4 9.59 -59.57 29.89
CA THR A 4 10.02 -58.24 30.31
C THR A 4 9.53 -57.19 29.31
N SER A 5 8.75 -56.22 29.78
CA SER A 5 8.35 -55.08 28.95
C SER A 5 9.57 -54.22 28.60
N SER A 6 9.94 -54.18 27.33
CA SER A 6 10.85 -53.17 26.80
C SER A 6 10.23 -51.78 27.03
N LYS A 7 11.01 -50.83 27.57
CA LYS A 7 10.64 -49.41 27.52
C LYS A 7 10.42 -49.00 26.06
N PRO A 8 9.46 -48.12 25.75
CA PRO A 8 9.41 -47.51 24.43
C PRO A 8 10.69 -46.72 24.20
N GLU A 9 11.31 -46.90 23.03
CA GLU A 9 12.38 -46.01 22.58
C GLU A 9 11.80 -44.60 22.44
N SER A 10 12.42 -43.62 23.09
CA SER A 10 12.05 -42.22 22.94
C SER A 10 12.35 -41.77 21.51
N VAL A 11 11.32 -41.29 20.80
CA VAL A 11 11.50 -40.61 19.51
C VAL A 11 12.53 -39.49 19.70
N PRO A 12 13.62 -39.44 18.91
CA PRO A 12 14.63 -38.40 19.06
C PRO A 12 14.00 -37.03 18.86
N LYS A 13 14.30 -36.10 19.77
CA LYS A 13 13.77 -34.73 19.73
C LYS A 13 14.30 -34.03 18.47
N ARG A 14 13.43 -33.33 17.76
CA ARG A 14 13.81 -32.51 16.60
C ARG A 14 14.56 -31.27 17.10
N PRO A 15 15.74 -30.94 16.55
CA PRO A 15 16.54 -29.85 17.07
C PRO A 15 15.96 -28.48 16.69
N ASN A 16 16.25 -27.49 17.53
CA ASN A 16 16.10 -26.08 17.21
C ASN A 16 17.17 -25.65 16.19
N ILE A 17 16.89 -24.58 15.44
CA ILE A 17 17.82 -24.02 14.46
C ILE A 17 17.90 -22.50 14.69
N LEU A 18 19.12 -21.99 14.92
CA LEU A 18 19.43 -20.57 14.97
C LEU A 18 20.41 -20.24 13.85
N PHE A 19 20.03 -19.33 12.97
CA PHE A 19 20.84 -18.89 11.85
C PHE A 19 21.17 -17.41 11.98
N ILE A 20 22.44 -17.11 12.22
CA ILE A 20 22.96 -15.75 12.39
C ILE A 20 23.73 -15.38 11.12
N LEU A 21 23.39 -14.24 10.52
CA LEU A 21 23.98 -13.79 9.25
C LEU A 21 24.50 -12.37 9.40
N ALA A 22 25.80 -12.18 9.21
CA ALA A 22 26.47 -10.89 9.16
C ALA A 22 26.54 -10.37 7.71
N ASP A 23 26.49 -9.05 7.55
CA ASP A 23 26.30 -8.35 6.26
C ASP A 23 27.61 -7.67 5.86
N ASP A 24 28.31 -8.15 4.83
CA ASP A 24 29.67 -7.72 4.41
C ASP A 24 30.82 -7.96 5.43
N LEU A 25 30.74 -9.01 6.24
CA LEU A 25 31.83 -9.41 7.16
C LEU A 25 32.92 -10.21 6.41
N GLY A 26 34.16 -9.73 6.43
CA GLY A 26 35.27 -10.39 5.74
C GLY A 26 35.75 -11.68 6.39
N PHE A 27 36.42 -12.52 5.59
CA PHE A 27 36.85 -13.87 5.97
C PHE A 27 37.69 -13.93 7.25
N SER A 28 38.62 -12.99 7.43
CA SER A 28 39.53 -12.96 8.59
C SER A 28 39.07 -12.04 9.74
N ASP A 29 37.86 -11.46 9.70
CA ASP A 29 37.46 -10.36 10.62
C ASP A 29 37.01 -10.80 12.02
N ILE A 30 36.86 -12.10 12.27
CA ILE A 30 36.58 -12.67 13.60
C ILE A 30 37.84 -13.36 14.16
N GLY A 31 38.05 -13.31 15.49
CA GLY A 31 39.29 -13.73 16.15
C GLY A 31 39.66 -15.19 15.87
N CYS A 32 38.68 -16.08 15.82
CA CYS A 32 38.86 -17.50 15.47
C CYS A 32 39.18 -17.76 13.98
N TYR A 33 39.18 -16.73 13.14
CA TYR A 33 39.72 -16.67 11.77
C TYR A 33 40.95 -15.73 11.65
N GLY A 34 41.54 -15.28 12.77
CA GLY A 34 42.80 -14.56 12.80
C GLY A 34 42.72 -13.04 13.00
N SER A 35 41.55 -12.52 13.38
CA SER A 35 41.35 -11.09 13.65
C SER A 35 41.99 -10.58 14.94
N GLU A 36 42.29 -9.28 14.98
CA GLU A 36 42.48 -8.49 16.20
C GLU A 36 41.19 -7.91 16.78
N ILE A 37 40.08 -7.97 16.03
CA ILE A 37 38.76 -7.53 16.50
C ILE A 37 38.29 -8.48 17.62
N GLN A 38 37.76 -7.92 18.70
CA GLN A 38 37.35 -8.68 19.88
C GLN A 38 36.01 -9.38 19.62
N THR A 39 36.06 -10.66 19.24
CA THR A 39 34.86 -11.50 19.06
C THR A 39 34.82 -12.72 20.00
N PRO A 40 34.87 -12.53 21.34
CA PRO A 40 34.99 -13.63 22.29
C PRO A 40 33.80 -14.59 22.32
N ASN A 41 32.56 -14.16 22.01
CA ASN A 41 31.39 -15.04 22.03
C ASN A 41 31.35 -15.94 20.80
N ILE A 42 31.67 -15.40 19.63
CA ILE A 42 31.78 -16.12 18.35
C ILE A 42 32.99 -17.06 18.41
N ASP A 43 34.11 -16.63 18.98
CA ASP A 43 35.31 -17.45 19.15
C ASP A 43 35.06 -18.61 20.12
N TRP A 44 34.33 -18.37 21.22
CA TRP A 44 33.90 -19.42 22.13
C TRP A 44 32.95 -20.41 21.45
N MET A 45 31.96 -19.92 20.69
CA MET A 45 31.06 -20.78 19.90
C MET A 45 31.83 -21.59 18.84
N ALA A 46 32.85 -21.01 18.20
CA ALA A 46 33.74 -21.72 17.28
C ALA A 46 34.59 -22.78 18.00
N SER A 47 34.94 -22.58 19.27
CA SER A 47 35.65 -23.58 20.08
C SER A 47 34.79 -24.79 20.45
N GLU A 48 33.46 -24.63 20.55
CA GLU A 48 32.51 -25.74 20.70
C GLU A 48 32.00 -26.31 19.37
N GLY A 49 32.16 -25.57 18.27
CA GLY A 49 31.66 -25.92 16.95
C GLY A 49 32.73 -26.44 15.98
N ILE A 50 32.44 -26.27 14.69
CA ILE A 50 33.35 -26.46 13.54
C ILE A 50 33.47 -25.14 12.79
N ARG A 51 34.68 -24.82 12.31
CA ARG A 51 34.95 -23.73 11.36
C ARG A 51 35.07 -24.28 9.94
N MET A 52 34.20 -23.81 9.05
CA MET A 52 34.15 -24.21 7.64
C MET A 52 35.05 -23.27 6.82
N LEU A 53 36.21 -23.76 6.38
CA LEU A 53 37.25 -22.94 5.72
C LEU A 53 37.08 -22.81 4.20
N ASN A 54 36.12 -23.52 3.62
CA ASN A 54 35.89 -23.64 2.17
C ASN A 54 34.38 -23.53 1.86
N HIS A 55 33.69 -22.62 2.57
CA HIS A 55 32.25 -22.36 2.48
C HIS A 55 31.96 -21.13 1.62
N HIS A 56 31.02 -21.26 0.67
CA HIS A 56 30.78 -20.25 -0.36
C HIS A 56 29.36 -19.70 -0.33
N ALA A 57 29.25 -18.38 -0.30
CA ALA A 57 28.03 -17.63 -0.54
C ALA A 57 27.89 -17.29 -2.05
N ALA A 58 26.92 -16.42 -2.39
CA ALA A 58 26.98 -15.66 -3.63
C ALA A 58 27.93 -14.46 -3.47
N ALA A 59 28.17 -13.73 -4.56
CA ALA A 59 29.03 -12.54 -4.53
C ALA A 59 28.36 -11.28 -3.93
N ALA A 60 27.07 -11.35 -3.56
CA ALA A 60 26.34 -10.24 -2.94
C ALA A 60 25.13 -10.70 -2.11
N CYS A 61 24.65 -9.79 -1.26
CA CYS A 61 23.73 -10.03 -0.17
C CYS A 61 22.36 -10.64 -0.55
N SER A 62 21.55 -10.01 -1.42
CA SER A 62 20.24 -10.57 -1.77
C SER A 62 20.29 -11.88 -2.60
N PRO A 63 21.24 -12.08 -3.55
CA PRO A 63 21.50 -13.40 -4.15
C PRO A 63 21.79 -14.48 -3.10
N THR A 64 22.68 -14.22 -2.13
CA THR A 64 22.97 -15.19 -1.06
C THR A 64 21.74 -15.50 -0.21
N ARG A 65 20.97 -14.49 0.17
CA ARG A 65 19.76 -14.65 0.99
C ARG A 65 18.69 -15.46 0.24
N ALA A 66 18.61 -15.31 -1.09
CA ALA A 66 17.75 -16.13 -1.94
C ALA A 66 18.23 -17.59 -2.00
N MET A 67 19.53 -17.82 -2.17
CA MET A 67 20.12 -19.17 -2.19
C MET A 67 19.97 -19.88 -0.84
N LEU A 68 20.22 -19.17 0.26
CA LEU A 68 20.06 -19.63 1.64
C LEU A 68 18.63 -20.14 1.87
N LEU A 69 17.63 -19.28 1.64
CA LEU A 69 16.26 -19.61 1.99
C LEU A 69 15.60 -20.59 1.02
N SER A 70 16.10 -20.78 -0.19
CA SER A 70 15.51 -21.69 -1.19
C SER A 70 16.27 -23.02 -1.36
N GLY A 71 17.55 -23.09 -1.01
CA GLY A 71 18.42 -24.24 -1.29
C GLY A 71 18.77 -24.42 -2.77
N THR A 72 18.50 -23.42 -3.61
CA THR A 72 18.81 -23.43 -5.05
C THR A 72 19.50 -22.14 -5.47
N ASP A 73 19.82 -22.00 -6.76
CA ASP A 73 20.57 -20.85 -7.26
C ASP A 73 19.76 -19.54 -7.25
N ALA A 74 20.44 -18.40 -7.07
CA ALA A 74 19.81 -17.08 -6.99
C ALA A 74 19.01 -16.69 -8.25
N HIS A 75 19.44 -17.13 -9.43
CA HIS A 75 18.74 -16.92 -10.69
C HIS A 75 17.40 -17.69 -10.73
N LEU A 76 17.31 -18.83 -10.05
CA LEU A 76 16.06 -19.58 -9.92
C LEU A 76 15.15 -18.98 -8.83
N GLY A 77 15.75 -18.42 -7.77
CA GLY A 77 15.05 -17.68 -6.71
C GLY A 77 14.55 -16.28 -7.08
N GLY A 78 14.91 -15.75 -8.25
CA GLY A 78 14.43 -14.46 -8.78
C GLY A 78 15.31 -13.25 -8.50
N LEU A 79 16.54 -13.50 -8.04
CA LEU A 79 17.53 -12.52 -7.61
C LEU A 79 18.90 -12.78 -8.26
N GLY A 80 18.92 -13.06 -9.57
CA GLY A 80 20.16 -13.13 -10.36
C GLY A 80 20.95 -11.82 -10.43
N VAL A 81 20.37 -10.70 -9.99
CA VAL A 81 21.07 -9.43 -9.79
C VAL A 81 20.42 -8.63 -8.66
N LEU A 82 21.18 -7.77 -7.98
CA LEU A 82 20.66 -6.80 -7.03
C LEU A 82 19.57 -5.93 -7.69
N ILE A 83 18.42 -5.73 -7.02
CA ILE A 83 17.31 -4.93 -7.55
C ILE A 83 17.71 -3.47 -7.78
N GLU A 84 18.59 -2.97 -6.92
CA GLU A 84 19.32 -1.71 -7.00
C GLU A 84 20.01 -1.51 -8.36
N TYR A 85 20.57 -2.58 -8.92
CA TYR A 85 21.22 -2.58 -10.23
C TYR A 85 20.25 -2.83 -11.38
N LYS A 86 19.25 -3.69 -11.19
CA LYS A 86 18.22 -3.95 -12.21
C LYS A 86 17.56 -2.65 -12.67
N ASN A 87 17.25 -1.75 -11.74
CA ASN A 87 16.45 -0.56 -12.01
C ASN A 87 17.24 0.64 -12.58
N ASN A 88 18.58 0.57 -12.68
CA ASN A 88 19.37 1.62 -13.33
C ASN A 88 19.30 1.53 -14.87
N GLU A 89 19.66 2.61 -15.58
CA GLU A 89 19.49 2.69 -17.05
C GLU A 89 20.24 1.59 -17.84
N LYS A 90 21.40 1.14 -17.35
CA LYS A 90 22.18 0.05 -17.97
C LYS A 90 21.60 -1.31 -17.63
N GLY A 91 21.23 -1.53 -16.37
CA GLY A 91 20.66 -2.78 -15.89
C GLY A 91 19.27 -3.06 -16.47
N ALA A 92 18.43 -2.03 -16.58
CA ALA A 92 17.09 -2.13 -17.14
C ALA A 92 17.10 -2.56 -18.62
N LYS A 93 18.17 -2.22 -19.36
CA LYS A 93 18.37 -2.68 -20.74
C LYS A 93 18.79 -4.15 -20.81
N ARG A 94 19.47 -4.69 -19.79
CA ARG A 94 20.00 -6.06 -19.77
C ARG A 94 19.04 -7.08 -19.15
N TRP A 95 18.40 -6.75 -18.04
CA TRP A 95 17.70 -7.73 -17.18
C TRP A 95 16.17 -7.55 -17.09
N SER A 96 15.60 -6.39 -17.44
CA SER A 96 14.14 -6.20 -17.41
C SER A 96 13.41 -7.13 -18.38
N GLY A 97 12.28 -7.68 -17.93
CA GLY A 97 11.50 -8.64 -18.72
C GLY A 97 12.10 -10.05 -18.82
N LYS A 98 13.14 -10.38 -18.04
CA LYS A 98 13.78 -11.71 -18.04
C LYS A 98 13.48 -12.44 -16.73
N ALA A 99 13.06 -13.69 -16.82
CA ALA A 99 12.73 -14.54 -15.67
C ALA A 99 14.00 -14.82 -14.85
N GLY A 100 13.88 -14.93 -13.53
CA GLY A 100 15.02 -15.07 -12.62
C GLY A 100 15.69 -13.76 -12.21
N TYR A 101 15.24 -12.65 -12.80
CA TYR A 101 15.65 -11.28 -12.49
C TYR A 101 14.40 -10.45 -12.10
N GLU A 102 13.46 -11.05 -11.36
CA GLU A 102 12.30 -10.40 -10.77
C GLU A 102 12.73 -9.23 -9.86
N GLY A 103 13.75 -9.43 -9.02
CA GLY A 103 14.24 -8.49 -8.03
C GLY A 103 13.68 -8.73 -6.61
N TYR A 104 13.01 -9.85 -6.40
CA TYR A 104 12.49 -10.33 -5.11
C TYR A 104 12.48 -11.85 -5.10
N LEU A 105 12.38 -12.48 -3.92
CA LEU A 105 12.28 -13.94 -3.82
C LEU A 105 10.95 -14.40 -4.45
N ASN A 106 11.04 -15.05 -5.60
CA ASN A 106 9.88 -15.39 -6.42
C ASN A 106 9.05 -16.56 -5.83
N ASP A 107 7.88 -16.82 -6.43
CA ASP A 107 7.01 -17.94 -6.06
C ASP A 107 7.44 -19.29 -6.69
N GLU A 108 8.46 -19.32 -7.54
CA GLU A 108 9.01 -20.56 -8.11
C GLU A 108 9.95 -21.29 -7.12
N VAL A 109 10.13 -20.79 -5.89
CA VAL A 109 10.89 -21.46 -4.83
C VAL A 109 10.05 -21.63 -3.57
N ALA A 110 10.22 -22.74 -2.87
CA ALA A 110 9.67 -22.95 -1.53
C ALA A 110 10.74 -22.57 -0.50
N ALA A 111 10.45 -21.58 0.35
CA ALA A 111 11.42 -21.15 1.35
C ALA A 111 11.49 -22.13 2.53
N ILE A 112 12.69 -22.34 3.11
CA ILE A 112 12.93 -23.09 4.36
C ILE A 112 11.83 -22.80 5.41
N PRO A 113 11.58 -21.54 5.82
CA PRO A 113 10.53 -21.20 6.79
C PRO A 113 9.13 -21.69 6.38
N GLU A 114 8.72 -21.59 5.11
CA GLU A 114 7.41 -22.12 4.64
C GLU A 114 7.31 -23.64 4.85
N ILE A 115 8.40 -24.37 4.57
CA ILE A 115 8.45 -25.82 4.68
C ILE A 115 8.50 -26.25 6.16
N LEU A 116 9.30 -25.57 6.98
CA LEU A 116 9.43 -25.87 8.40
C LEU A 116 8.14 -25.53 9.18
N GLN A 117 7.49 -24.41 8.85
CA GLN A 117 6.16 -24.03 9.38
C GLN A 117 5.12 -25.13 9.11
N ASP A 118 4.99 -25.60 7.86
CA ASP A 118 4.08 -26.70 7.49
C ASP A 118 4.39 -28.02 8.21
N ASN A 119 5.59 -28.16 8.79
CA ASN A 119 6.03 -29.32 9.57
C ASN A 119 6.12 -29.02 11.09
N GLY A 120 5.48 -27.95 11.57
CA GLY A 120 5.32 -27.67 13.00
C GLY A 120 6.61 -27.24 13.70
N TYR A 121 7.45 -26.45 13.01
CA TYR A 121 8.45 -25.58 13.64
C TYR A 121 7.86 -24.20 13.88
N PHE A 122 8.21 -23.57 15.00
CA PHE A 122 7.90 -22.17 15.27
C PHE A 122 8.93 -21.25 14.58
N THR A 123 8.48 -20.34 13.73
CA THR A 123 9.34 -19.62 12.79
C THR A 123 9.51 -18.14 13.14
N LEU A 124 10.77 -17.72 13.33
CA LEU A 124 11.15 -16.40 13.85
C LEU A 124 12.15 -15.70 12.92
N MET A 125 11.96 -14.39 12.68
CA MET A 125 12.96 -13.55 12.01
C MET A 125 13.10 -12.18 12.69
N SER A 126 14.33 -11.67 12.78
CA SER A 126 14.59 -10.26 13.12
C SER A 126 15.79 -9.71 12.35
N GLY A 127 15.59 -8.70 11.49
CA GLY A 127 16.69 -7.98 10.82
C GLY A 127 16.52 -7.75 9.32
N LYS A 128 17.61 -7.77 8.53
CA LYS A 128 17.61 -7.48 7.08
C LYS A 128 16.94 -8.58 6.26
N TRP A 129 15.92 -8.21 5.50
CA TRP A 129 15.27 -9.08 4.51
C TRP A 129 15.97 -9.03 3.16
N HIS A 130 15.93 -7.88 2.47
CA HIS A 130 16.49 -7.66 1.13
C HIS A 130 15.97 -8.60 0.02
N LEU A 131 14.83 -9.27 0.25
CA LEU A 131 14.22 -10.23 -0.67
C LEU A 131 12.87 -9.77 -1.24
N GLY A 132 12.53 -8.49 -1.09
CA GLY A 132 11.31 -7.88 -1.62
C GLY A 132 10.79 -6.74 -0.75
N MET A 133 10.06 -5.80 -1.35
CA MET A 133 9.67 -4.53 -0.73
C MET A 133 8.17 -4.43 -0.40
N ARG A 134 7.35 -5.35 -0.91
CA ARG A 134 5.89 -5.34 -0.68
C ARG A 134 5.49 -6.14 0.55
N ALA A 135 4.34 -5.77 1.12
CA ALA A 135 3.62 -6.60 2.09
C ALA A 135 3.50 -8.06 1.63
N SER A 136 3.19 -8.33 0.35
CA SER A 136 3.08 -9.70 -0.18
C SER A 136 4.41 -10.46 -0.33
N GLN A 137 5.56 -9.78 -0.30
CA GLN A 137 6.90 -10.35 -0.51
C GLN A 137 7.72 -10.44 0.79
N GLY A 138 7.23 -9.86 1.89
CA GLY A 138 7.92 -9.87 3.18
C GLY A 138 7.91 -11.23 3.88
N PRO A 139 8.75 -11.41 4.91
CA PRO A 139 9.00 -12.70 5.56
C PRO A 139 7.75 -13.39 6.14
N TRP A 140 6.77 -12.62 6.62
CA TRP A 140 5.48 -13.14 7.11
C TRP A 140 4.64 -13.86 6.03
N ASN A 141 4.81 -13.52 4.74
CA ASN A 141 4.21 -14.25 3.63
C ASN A 141 5.11 -15.38 3.11
N ARG A 142 6.38 -15.42 3.53
CA ARG A 142 7.37 -16.47 3.24
C ARG A 142 7.61 -17.38 4.44
N GLY A 143 6.58 -17.61 5.25
CA GLY A 143 6.55 -18.68 6.25
C GLY A 143 7.16 -18.36 7.61
N PHE A 144 7.48 -17.11 7.92
CA PHE A 144 7.83 -16.71 9.30
C PHE A 144 6.58 -16.27 10.08
N GLU A 145 6.31 -16.89 11.23
CA GLU A 145 5.17 -16.55 12.10
C GLU A 145 5.37 -15.25 12.88
N LYS A 146 6.60 -14.97 13.32
CA LYS A 146 6.99 -13.67 13.87
C LYS A 146 8.18 -13.14 13.09
N ALA A 147 8.00 -11.97 12.49
CA ALA A 147 9.04 -11.34 11.68
C ALA A 147 9.02 -9.83 11.81
N PHE A 148 10.11 -9.28 12.32
CA PHE A 148 10.46 -7.87 12.22
C PHE A 148 11.57 -7.72 11.18
N ALA A 149 11.35 -6.90 10.15
CA ALA A 149 12.24 -6.86 9.00
C ALA A 149 12.55 -5.45 8.51
N MET A 150 13.83 -5.16 8.29
CA MET A 150 14.27 -4.10 7.40
C MET A 150 14.19 -4.63 5.95
N LEU A 151 13.32 -4.05 5.12
CA LEU A 151 13.10 -4.56 3.76
C LEU A 151 14.20 -4.23 2.73
N PRO A 152 14.79 -3.00 2.70
CA PRO A 152 15.88 -2.65 1.79
C PRO A 152 17.19 -3.43 1.99
N GLY A 153 18.15 -3.20 1.09
CA GLY A 153 19.52 -3.70 1.22
C GLY A 153 20.40 -3.01 2.27
N CYS A 154 20.15 -1.75 2.58
CA CYS A 154 20.91 -0.98 3.58
C CYS A 154 20.04 0.11 4.21
N SER A 155 20.47 0.64 5.36
CA SER A 155 19.84 1.81 6.01
C SER A 155 20.76 2.35 7.12
N ASN A 156 20.58 3.60 7.55
CA ASN A 156 21.28 4.16 8.71
C ASN A 156 20.98 3.34 9.99
N HIS A 157 22.02 2.91 10.70
CA HIS A 157 21.93 1.98 11.84
C HIS A 157 21.28 2.63 13.08
N TYR A 158 21.23 3.96 13.15
CA TYR A 158 20.55 4.75 14.18
C TYR A 158 19.17 5.27 13.74
N GLY A 159 18.66 4.83 12.58
CA GLY A 159 17.32 5.20 12.11
C GLY A 159 17.20 6.65 11.59
N TRP A 160 18.31 7.32 11.24
CA TRP A 160 18.28 8.69 10.73
C TRP A 160 18.60 8.85 9.23
N GLU A 161 17.66 9.44 8.49
CA GLU A 161 17.90 10.00 7.15
C GLU A 161 17.57 11.51 7.11
N PRO A 162 18.42 12.36 6.52
CA PRO A 162 18.17 13.79 6.41
C PRO A 162 17.19 14.14 5.28
N VAL A 163 17.20 13.41 4.16
CA VAL A 163 16.32 13.67 3.00
C VAL A 163 15.87 12.37 2.33
N GLN A 164 14.78 11.81 2.85
CA GLN A 164 14.17 10.56 2.38
C GLN A 164 13.73 10.58 0.89
N GLU A 165 13.57 11.76 0.29
CA GLU A 165 13.23 11.94 -1.13
C GLU A 165 14.45 11.99 -2.07
N ARG A 166 15.68 12.17 -1.55
CA ARG A 166 16.91 12.37 -2.35
C ARG A 166 17.95 11.25 -2.25
N PHE A 167 17.86 10.40 -1.23
CA PHE A 167 18.65 9.17 -1.14
C PHE A 167 17.88 8.02 -1.80
N PRO A 168 18.30 7.49 -2.97
CA PRO A 168 17.52 6.45 -3.64
C PRO A 168 17.71 5.08 -2.96
N VAL A 169 18.92 4.78 -2.49
CA VAL A 169 19.33 3.71 -1.57
C VAL A 169 18.88 3.91 -0.12
N GLY A 170 17.97 3.11 0.43
CA GLY A 170 18.08 2.72 1.85
C GLY A 170 17.16 3.44 2.83
N GLY A 171 16.06 4.04 2.34
CA GLY A 171 15.05 4.65 3.21
C GLY A 171 14.51 3.67 4.26
N HIS A 172 14.35 4.15 5.50
CA HIS A 172 13.86 3.39 6.65
C HIS A 172 12.48 2.75 6.43
N ILE A 173 12.46 1.55 5.85
CA ILE A 173 11.29 0.70 5.75
C ILE A 173 11.54 -0.54 6.61
N HIS A 174 11.12 -0.41 7.86
CA HIS A 174 10.92 -1.53 8.75
C HIS A 174 9.45 -1.94 8.70
N ALA A 175 9.19 -3.24 8.86
CA ALA A 175 7.85 -3.80 8.90
C ALA A 175 7.80 -5.00 9.84
N GLU A 176 6.67 -5.16 10.51
CA GLU A 176 6.39 -6.25 11.44
C GLU A 176 5.03 -6.86 11.08
N GLU A 177 4.99 -8.17 10.87
CA GLU A 177 3.75 -8.91 10.52
C GLU A 177 2.96 -8.34 9.31
N GLY A 178 3.64 -7.65 8.38
CA GLY A 178 3.02 -7.04 7.20
C GLY A 178 2.61 -5.59 7.33
N VAL A 179 2.73 -5.01 8.52
CA VAL A 179 2.44 -3.60 8.82
C VAL A 179 3.75 -2.81 8.86
N LYS A 180 3.77 -1.59 8.30
CA LYS A 180 4.94 -0.72 8.38
C LYS A 180 5.19 -0.27 9.82
N VAL A 181 6.44 -0.35 10.27
CA VAL A 181 6.89 0.16 11.58
C VAL A 181 7.75 1.40 11.35
N ASP A 182 7.32 2.55 11.88
CA ASP A 182 8.10 3.77 11.86
C ASP A 182 9.15 3.74 13.00
N ILE A 183 10.43 3.80 12.63
CA ILE A 183 11.54 3.86 13.59
C ILE A 183 11.84 5.32 13.95
N SER A 184 11.93 5.59 15.26
CA SER A 184 12.35 6.88 15.80
C SER A 184 13.87 7.04 15.67
N PRO A 185 14.39 8.09 14.99
CA PRO A 185 15.83 8.29 14.84
C PRO A 185 16.53 8.55 16.18
N ASN A 186 17.55 7.76 16.51
CA ASN A 186 18.37 7.91 17.73
C ASN A 186 19.48 8.93 17.51
N LYS A 187 19.12 10.22 17.53
CA LYS A 187 20.05 11.35 17.31
C LYS A 187 20.91 11.73 18.53
N THR A 188 20.77 10.99 19.61
CA THR A 188 21.46 11.24 20.89
C THR A 188 22.44 10.13 21.25
N GLU A 189 22.52 9.07 20.43
CA GLU A 189 23.26 7.83 20.75
C GLU A 189 22.88 7.27 22.13
N ASP A 190 21.59 7.38 22.47
CA ASP A 190 21.06 6.79 23.70
C ASP A 190 21.17 5.26 23.59
N PRO A 191 21.80 4.54 24.54
CA PRO A 191 21.87 3.08 24.54
C PRO A 191 20.50 2.38 24.55
N GLU A 192 19.45 3.04 25.04
CA GLU A 192 18.07 2.53 25.02
C GLU A 192 17.32 2.93 23.72
N GLY A 193 17.95 3.75 22.87
CA GLY A 193 17.42 4.17 21.58
C GLY A 193 17.60 3.11 20.49
N PHE A 194 17.15 3.42 19.26
CA PHE A 194 17.34 2.51 18.14
C PHE A 194 18.83 2.45 17.73
N TYR A 195 19.43 1.28 17.86
CA TYR A 195 20.61 0.86 17.11
C TYR A 195 20.34 -0.52 16.51
N SER A 196 20.53 -0.68 15.20
CA SER A 196 20.07 -1.85 14.42
C SER A 196 20.44 -3.22 15.04
N THR A 197 21.72 -3.49 15.33
CA THR A 197 22.21 -4.78 15.86
C THR A 197 21.58 -5.12 17.21
N ASP A 198 21.49 -4.13 18.10
CA ASP A 198 20.86 -4.29 19.42
C ASP A 198 19.35 -4.48 19.29
N PHE A 199 18.68 -3.68 18.44
CA PHE A 199 17.24 -3.73 18.25
C PHE A 199 16.78 -5.05 17.65
N TYR A 200 17.46 -5.56 16.61
CA TYR A 200 17.11 -6.84 16.00
C TYR A 200 17.28 -7.99 17.02
N THR A 201 18.33 -7.92 17.84
CA THR A 201 18.57 -8.90 18.91
C THR A 201 17.52 -8.80 20.02
N ASN A 202 17.18 -7.59 20.47
CA ASN A 202 16.12 -7.34 21.44
C ASN A 202 14.78 -7.92 20.96
N ARG A 203 14.39 -7.60 19.72
CA ARG A 203 13.14 -8.06 19.10
C ARG A 203 13.07 -9.59 18.96
N LEU A 204 14.16 -10.26 18.61
CA LEU A 204 14.21 -11.72 18.59
C LEU A 204 14.09 -12.32 20.01
N LEU A 205 14.76 -11.72 21.00
CA LEU A 205 14.66 -12.13 22.40
C LEU A 205 13.26 -11.88 22.98
N GLU A 206 12.57 -10.82 22.58
CA GLU A 206 11.16 -10.55 22.88
C GLU A 206 10.26 -11.65 22.29
N TYR A 207 10.48 -12.06 21.03
CA TYR A 207 9.72 -13.17 20.43
C TYR A 207 9.95 -14.50 21.16
N PHE A 208 11.19 -14.82 21.54
CA PHE A 208 11.48 -16.02 22.33
C PHE A 208 10.79 -16.00 23.70
N GLN A 209 10.73 -14.83 24.36
CA GLN A 209 10.05 -14.64 25.65
C GLN A 209 8.53 -14.66 25.53
N GLY A 210 7.98 -14.18 24.41
CA GLY A 210 6.55 -14.14 24.12
C GLY A 210 5.94 -15.47 23.67
N ARG A 211 6.74 -16.53 23.50
CA ARG A 211 6.25 -17.89 23.18
C ARG A 211 5.26 -18.38 24.24
N THR A 212 4.11 -18.88 23.78
CA THR A 212 3.15 -19.57 24.66
C THR A 212 3.72 -20.90 25.14
N GLU A 213 3.09 -21.55 26.13
CA GLU A 213 3.51 -22.90 26.55
C GLU A 213 3.43 -23.91 25.39
N GLU A 214 2.44 -23.78 24.49
CA GLU A 214 2.34 -24.62 23.28
C GLU A 214 3.49 -24.35 22.30
N ASP A 215 3.94 -23.10 22.16
CA ASP A 215 5.06 -22.74 21.27
C ASP A 215 6.43 -23.15 21.84
N LYS A 216 6.52 -23.39 23.16
CA LYS A 216 7.72 -23.96 23.81
C LYS A 216 7.82 -25.48 23.62
N GLU A 217 6.72 -26.16 23.29
CA GLU A 217 6.75 -27.59 22.91
C GLU A 217 7.22 -27.80 21.46
N LYS A 218 7.12 -26.76 20.62
CA LYS A 218 7.55 -26.77 19.21
C LYS A 218 9.07 -26.47 19.12
N PRO A 219 9.83 -27.15 18.24
CA PRO A 219 11.18 -26.70 17.90
C PRO A 219 11.09 -25.39 17.11
N PHE A 220 12.10 -24.53 17.19
CA PHE A 220 12.11 -23.24 16.47
C PHE A 220 13.10 -23.20 15.31
N PHE A 221 12.79 -22.37 14.30
CA PHE A 221 13.73 -21.87 13.29
C PHE A 221 13.81 -20.35 13.44
N ALA A 222 14.96 -19.86 13.93
CA ALA A 222 15.21 -18.45 14.16
C ALA A 222 16.26 -17.92 13.18
N PHE A 223 15.89 -16.91 12.38
CA PHE A 223 16.78 -16.22 11.45
C PHE A 223 17.10 -14.82 11.98
N LEU A 224 18.37 -14.56 12.25
CA LEU A 224 18.91 -13.31 12.76
C LEU A 224 19.89 -12.68 11.74
N PRO A 225 19.37 -12.14 10.62
CA PRO A 225 20.18 -11.42 9.66
C PRO A 225 20.46 -9.99 10.12
N TYR A 226 21.66 -9.75 10.63
CA TYR A 226 22.12 -8.39 10.91
C TYR A 226 22.26 -7.55 9.63
N THR A 227 22.31 -6.24 9.81
CA THR A 227 22.79 -5.26 8.82
C THR A 227 24.24 -4.87 9.05
N ALA A 228 24.83 -5.21 10.19
CA ALA A 228 26.24 -4.96 10.45
C ALA A 228 27.12 -6.10 9.88
N PRO A 229 28.39 -5.82 9.49
CA PRO A 229 29.05 -4.51 9.45
C PRO A 229 28.91 -3.71 8.14
N HIS A 230 27.81 -3.85 7.39
CA HIS A 230 27.53 -3.09 6.15
C HIS A 230 27.57 -1.56 6.40
N TRP A 231 27.76 -0.79 5.32
CA TRP A 231 27.71 0.68 5.36
C TRP A 231 26.27 1.23 5.46
N PRO A 232 26.05 2.43 6.03
CA PRO A 232 27.03 3.37 6.57
C PRO A 232 27.63 2.90 7.91
N LEU A 233 28.96 2.93 8.03
CA LEU A 233 29.65 2.43 9.22
C LEU A 233 29.33 3.28 10.45
N GLN A 234 28.64 2.66 11.40
CA GLN A 234 28.04 3.31 12.57
C GLN A 234 28.01 2.33 13.76
N CYS A 235 28.55 2.74 14.91
CA CYS A 235 28.51 2.00 16.18
C CYS A 235 28.62 2.98 17.36
N SER A 236 28.49 2.49 18.60
CA SER A 236 28.62 3.39 19.77
C SER A 236 30.04 3.94 19.86
N LYS A 237 30.19 5.14 20.41
CA LYS A 237 31.51 5.74 20.63
C LYS A 237 32.40 4.87 21.52
N GLU A 238 31.83 4.22 22.55
CA GLU A 238 32.58 3.29 23.40
C GLU A 238 33.08 2.06 22.62
N GLN A 239 32.27 1.51 21.71
CA GLN A 239 32.68 0.37 20.86
C GLN A 239 33.79 0.76 19.89
N ARG A 240 33.64 1.89 19.19
CA ARG A 240 34.65 2.44 18.27
C ARG A 240 35.98 2.75 18.97
N ASP A 241 35.92 3.48 20.09
CA ASP A 241 37.13 4.01 20.74
C ASP A 241 37.97 2.90 21.42
N LYS A 242 37.47 1.66 21.57
CA LYS A 242 38.29 0.47 21.93
C LYS A 242 39.44 0.23 20.96
N TYR A 243 39.23 0.51 19.67
CA TYR A 243 40.17 0.20 18.58
C TYR A 243 41.07 1.39 18.21
N LYS A 244 41.01 2.48 18.99
CA LYS A 244 41.71 3.73 18.70
C LYS A 244 43.21 3.54 18.53
N GLY A 245 43.73 3.79 17.33
CA GLY A 245 45.13 3.65 16.95
C GLY A 245 45.58 2.23 16.58
N VAL A 246 44.69 1.23 16.56
CA VAL A 246 45.00 -0.16 16.14
C VAL A 246 45.28 -0.26 14.63
N TYR A 247 44.82 0.73 13.86
CA TYR A 247 44.83 0.77 12.40
C TYR A 247 45.66 1.94 11.82
N ASP A 248 46.50 2.59 12.64
CA ASP A 248 47.36 3.71 12.22
C ASP A 248 48.50 3.27 11.26
N ASP A 249 48.87 1.99 11.29
CA ASP A 249 49.84 1.36 10.39
C ASP A 249 49.28 1.04 8.99
N GLY A 250 47.95 1.06 8.84
CA GLY A 250 47.25 1.00 7.56
C GLY A 250 46.88 -0.41 7.07
N PRO A 251 46.14 -0.49 5.95
CA PRO A 251 45.51 -1.73 5.47
C PRO A 251 46.51 -2.78 5.01
N LEU A 252 47.67 -2.37 4.47
CA LEU A 252 48.72 -3.31 4.07
C LEU A 252 49.37 -3.98 5.30
N ALA A 253 49.62 -3.22 6.36
CA ALA A 253 50.14 -3.78 7.62
C ALA A 253 49.11 -4.69 8.29
N LEU A 254 47.83 -4.32 8.27
CA LEU A 254 46.74 -5.20 8.71
C LEU A 254 46.69 -6.50 7.89
N ARG A 255 46.77 -6.42 6.55
CA ARG A 255 46.76 -7.59 5.65
C ARG A 255 47.86 -8.58 5.98
N GLU A 256 49.09 -8.10 6.19
CA GLU A 256 50.21 -8.97 6.59
C GLU A 256 50.02 -9.56 7.99
N ARG A 257 49.47 -8.80 8.96
CA ARG A 257 49.08 -9.32 10.28
C ARG A 257 48.05 -10.45 10.17
N ARG A 258 46.99 -10.27 9.38
CA ARG A 258 45.94 -11.29 9.14
C ARG A 258 46.48 -12.52 8.42
N LEU A 259 47.29 -12.35 7.37
CA LEU A 259 47.95 -13.45 6.65
C LEU A 259 48.85 -14.28 7.57
N GLN A 260 49.70 -13.62 8.36
CA GLN A 260 50.52 -14.30 9.37
C GLN A 260 49.64 -15.07 10.36
N LYS A 261 48.53 -14.47 10.83
CA LYS A 261 47.66 -15.12 11.82
C LYS A 261 46.89 -16.31 11.25
N LEU A 262 46.40 -16.22 10.01
CA LEU A 262 45.78 -17.34 9.29
C LEU A 262 46.77 -18.53 9.15
N ALA A 263 48.04 -18.25 8.88
CA ALA A 263 49.09 -19.27 8.78
C ALA A 263 49.52 -19.83 10.15
N GLU A 264 49.51 -19.03 11.21
CA GLU A 264 49.71 -19.49 12.60
C GLU A 264 48.58 -20.41 13.08
N LEU A 265 47.33 -20.11 12.70
CA LEU A 265 46.16 -20.91 13.01
C LEU A 265 46.04 -22.19 12.16
N GLY A 266 46.84 -22.33 11.11
CA GLY A 266 46.75 -23.45 10.16
C GLY A 266 45.52 -23.42 9.27
N ILE A 267 44.95 -22.23 9.03
CA ILE A 267 43.82 -22.00 8.11
C ILE A 267 44.33 -21.95 6.67
N ILE A 268 45.47 -21.29 6.44
CA ILE A 268 46.20 -21.29 5.16
C ILE A 268 47.60 -21.91 5.36
N ASP A 269 48.17 -22.47 4.30
CA ASP A 269 49.54 -22.95 4.30
C ASP A 269 50.54 -21.79 4.21
N LYS A 270 51.77 -21.99 4.70
CA LYS A 270 52.79 -20.93 4.87
C LYS A 270 53.40 -20.44 3.56
N ASP A 271 53.22 -21.21 2.50
CA ASP A 271 53.69 -20.97 1.13
C ASP A 271 52.56 -20.52 0.19
N VAL A 272 51.33 -20.32 0.70
CA VAL A 272 50.25 -19.69 -0.07
C VAL A 272 50.68 -18.30 -0.55
N ILE A 273 50.60 -18.10 -1.86
CA ILE A 273 50.85 -16.80 -2.49
C ILE A 273 49.53 -15.99 -2.44
N PRO A 274 49.46 -14.89 -1.68
CA PRO A 274 48.25 -14.08 -1.61
C PRO A 274 48.09 -13.25 -2.90
N HIS A 275 46.85 -13.08 -3.36
CA HIS A 275 46.56 -12.20 -4.49
C HIS A 275 47.10 -10.80 -4.23
N LYS A 276 47.73 -10.19 -5.24
CA LYS A 276 48.22 -8.82 -5.16
C LYS A 276 47.04 -7.87 -4.92
N VAL A 277 47.17 -6.94 -3.98
CA VAL A 277 46.14 -5.92 -3.75
C VAL A 277 45.92 -5.12 -5.04
N GLU A 278 44.68 -5.06 -5.51
CA GLU A 278 44.29 -4.36 -6.73
C GLU A 278 43.59 -3.04 -6.39
N THR A 279 44.10 -1.97 -6.99
CA THR A 279 43.77 -0.55 -6.74
C THR A 279 43.69 0.23 -8.06
N SER A 280 44.61 -0.08 -8.98
CA SER A 280 44.85 0.62 -10.24
C SER A 280 43.66 0.59 -11.19
N THR A 281 42.98 -0.56 -11.31
CA THR A 281 41.77 -0.73 -12.11
C THR A 281 40.55 -0.03 -11.50
N MET A 282 40.60 0.30 -10.21
CA MET A 282 39.47 0.90 -9.47
C MET A 282 39.57 2.42 -9.35
N GLY A 283 40.61 3.05 -9.91
CA GLY A 283 40.80 4.50 -9.89
C GLY A 283 41.17 5.04 -8.50
N VAL A 284 41.84 4.24 -7.68
CA VAL A 284 42.14 4.52 -6.28
C VAL A 284 43.64 4.55 -6.03
N GLY A 285 44.13 5.62 -5.40
CA GLY A 285 45.54 5.74 -4.98
C GLY A 285 45.89 4.89 -3.75
N GLU A 286 47.18 4.59 -3.62
CA GLU A 286 47.75 3.74 -2.58
C GLU A 286 47.68 4.36 -1.18
N TRP A 287 47.87 3.53 -0.13
CA TRP A 287 47.91 4.03 1.25
C TRP A 287 48.99 5.10 1.44
N ASP A 288 50.18 4.91 0.88
CA ASP A 288 51.30 5.85 1.06
C ASP A 288 51.17 7.16 0.28
N GLU A 289 50.24 7.23 -0.67
CA GLU A 289 49.89 8.46 -1.40
C GLU A 289 48.90 9.34 -0.62
N LEU A 290 48.23 8.80 0.40
CA LEU A 290 47.29 9.54 1.25
C LEU A 290 48.00 10.54 2.16
N ASN A 291 47.41 11.73 2.29
CA ASN A 291 47.89 12.72 3.24
C ASN A 291 47.57 12.32 4.70
N PRO A 292 48.23 12.93 5.72
CA PRO A 292 48.06 12.53 7.11
C PRO A 292 46.64 12.61 7.67
N GLU A 293 45.78 13.50 7.16
CA GLU A 293 44.37 13.58 7.58
C GLU A 293 43.51 12.52 6.89
N GLU A 294 43.74 12.25 5.59
CA GLU A 294 43.08 11.14 4.88
C GLU A 294 43.37 9.78 5.53
N LYS A 295 44.63 9.56 5.97
CA LYS A 295 45.02 8.36 6.72
C LYS A 295 44.21 8.23 8.01
N LYS A 296 44.15 9.28 8.85
CA LYS A 296 43.36 9.28 10.09
C LYS A 296 41.87 9.01 9.86
N LEU A 297 41.26 9.65 8.86
CA LEU A 297 39.85 9.46 8.52
C LEU A 297 39.59 8.01 8.07
N SER A 298 40.51 7.41 7.32
CA SER A 298 40.43 6.02 6.88
C SER A 298 40.61 5.03 8.02
N SER A 299 41.62 5.21 8.88
CA SER A 299 41.83 4.38 10.08
C SER A 299 40.63 4.48 11.03
N ARG A 300 40.07 5.68 11.24
CA ARG A 300 38.84 5.89 12.03
C ARG A 300 37.63 5.16 11.46
N ALA A 301 37.49 5.05 10.13
CA ALA A 301 36.44 4.23 9.53
C ALA A 301 36.64 2.73 9.79
N MET A 302 37.89 2.25 9.83
CA MET A 302 38.22 0.88 10.24
C MET A 302 38.01 0.64 11.75
N GLU A 303 38.31 1.63 12.61
CA GLU A 303 37.96 1.60 14.05
C GLU A 303 36.45 1.44 14.25
N THR A 304 35.63 2.14 13.45
CA THR A 304 34.17 2.00 13.45
C THR A 304 33.72 0.63 12.92
N TYR A 305 34.33 0.11 11.85
CA TYR A 305 34.05 -1.25 11.34
C TYR A 305 34.30 -2.31 12.43
N ALA A 306 35.45 -2.23 13.10
CA ALA A 306 35.78 -3.11 14.22
C ALA A 306 34.78 -3.00 15.38
N GLY A 307 34.35 -1.78 15.72
CA GLY A 307 33.29 -1.54 16.70
C GLY A 307 31.92 -2.14 16.32
N MET A 308 31.57 -2.16 15.03
CA MET A 308 30.35 -2.84 14.55
C MET A 308 30.45 -4.36 14.67
N VAL A 309 31.61 -4.96 14.34
CA VAL A 309 31.82 -6.42 14.45
C VAL A 309 31.85 -6.88 15.91
N ASP A 310 32.46 -6.10 16.81
CA ASP A 310 32.36 -6.25 18.28
C ASP A 310 30.90 -6.20 18.75
N SER A 311 30.10 -5.27 18.21
CA SER A 311 28.66 -5.17 18.50
C SER A 311 27.85 -6.40 18.06
N ILE A 312 28.22 -7.04 16.94
CA ILE A 312 27.65 -8.33 16.53
C ILE A 312 28.01 -9.41 17.56
N ASP A 313 29.27 -9.51 17.97
CA ASP A 313 29.71 -10.52 18.95
C ASP A 313 28.99 -10.41 20.29
N VAL A 314 28.89 -9.19 20.83
CA VAL A 314 28.15 -8.91 22.07
C VAL A 314 26.70 -9.40 21.95
N ASN A 315 26.05 -9.14 20.82
CA ASN A 315 24.67 -9.54 20.60
C ASN A 315 24.50 -11.05 20.35
N VAL A 316 25.43 -11.70 19.64
CA VAL A 316 25.50 -13.17 19.55
C VAL A 316 25.60 -13.78 20.96
N GLY A 317 26.46 -13.21 21.83
CA GLY A 317 26.57 -13.58 23.24
C GLY A 317 25.25 -13.50 23.99
N ARG A 318 24.46 -12.43 23.79
CA ARG A 318 23.13 -12.25 24.42
C ARG A 318 22.13 -13.34 24.01
N VAL A 319 22.12 -13.74 22.74
CA VAL A 319 21.24 -14.84 22.25
C VAL A 319 21.71 -16.20 22.76
N VAL A 320 23.01 -16.46 22.72
CA VAL A 320 23.61 -17.70 23.25
C VAL A 320 23.33 -17.85 24.75
N GLU A 321 23.48 -16.78 25.53
CA GLU A 321 23.22 -16.79 26.98
C GLU A 321 21.72 -16.98 27.29
N TYR A 322 20.82 -16.41 26.47
CA TYR A 322 19.39 -16.70 26.57
C TYR A 322 19.12 -18.21 26.39
N LEU A 323 19.66 -18.83 25.33
CA LEU A 323 19.46 -20.25 25.04
C LEU A 323 20.09 -21.17 26.10
N LYS A 324 21.22 -20.78 26.70
CA LYS A 324 21.81 -21.49 27.83
C LYS A 324 20.90 -21.44 29.06
N ARG A 325 20.36 -20.26 29.37
CA ARG A 325 19.46 -20.04 30.51
C ARG A 325 18.11 -20.76 30.35
N THR A 326 17.59 -20.93 29.13
CA THR A 326 16.36 -21.71 28.87
C THR A 326 16.61 -23.21 28.73
N GLY A 327 17.87 -23.66 28.69
CA GLY A 327 18.21 -25.07 28.46
C GLY A 327 18.02 -25.54 27.01
N GLU A 328 17.86 -24.61 26.07
CA GLU A 328 17.68 -24.91 24.64
C GLU A 328 19.00 -24.97 23.86
N TYR A 329 20.10 -24.43 24.42
CA TYR A 329 21.41 -24.33 23.75
C TYR A 329 21.97 -25.69 23.27
N ASP A 330 21.87 -26.73 24.09
CA ASP A 330 22.34 -28.08 23.76
C ASP A 330 21.55 -28.73 22.62
N ASP A 331 20.30 -28.32 22.43
CA ASP A 331 19.37 -28.86 21.43
C ASP A 331 19.26 -27.97 20.17
N THR A 332 20.09 -26.91 20.10
CA THR A 332 20.08 -25.95 18.99
C THR A 332 21.28 -26.16 18.07
N PHE A 333 20.99 -26.27 16.76
CA PHE A 333 21.96 -26.14 15.68
C PHE A 333 22.15 -24.65 15.39
N ILE A 334 23.32 -24.10 15.69
CA ILE A 334 23.63 -22.68 15.51
C ILE A 334 24.58 -22.52 14.33
N VAL A 335 24.22 -21.64 13.39
CA VAL A 335 25.07 -21.19 12.29
C VAL A 335 25.41 -19.72 12.50
N PHE A 336 26.68 -19.37 12.25
CA PHE A 336 27.11 -17.99 12.02
C PHE A 336 27.87 -17.94 10.71
N MET A 337 27.51 -17.01 9.80
CA MET A 337 28.28 -16.75 8.58
C MET A 337 28.13 -15.30 8.12
N SER A 338 28.93 -14.88 7.13
CA SER A 338 28.61 -13.70 6.32
C SER A 338 27.88 -14.06 5.03
N ASP A 339 27.11 -13.13 4.46
CA ASP A 339 26.39 -13.32 3.20
C ASP A 339 27.20 -13.07 1.94
N ASN A 340 28.39 -12.47 2.02
CA ASN A 340 29.36 -12.37 0.92
C ASN A 340 30.74 -12.02 1.47
N GLY A 341 31.74 -11.94 0.59
CA GLY A 341 33.04 -11.37 0.94
C GLY A 341 32.93 -9.93 1.46
N ALA A 342 34.03 -9.41 2.02
CA ALA A 342 34.08 -8.05 2.55
C ALA A 342 33.70 -7.01 1.48
N GLU A 343 33.02 -5.92 1.83
CA GLU A 343 32.77 -4.80 0.89
C GLU A 343 34.11 -4.17 0.46
N GLY A 344 34.31 -3.72 -0.78
CA GLY A 344 35.55 -3.01 -1.16
C GLY A 344 35.40 -1.78 -2.03
N ALA A 345 34.24 -1.53 -2.64
CA ALA A 345 34.06 -0.36 -3.49
C ALA A 345 32.65 0.25 -3.43
N ALA A 346 31.77 -0.29 -2.58
CA ALA A 346 30.34 -0.01 -2.51
C ALA A 346 29.75 0.04 -3.92
N LEU A 347 30.04 -1.00 -4.73
CA LEU A 347 29.70 -0.97 -6.16
C LEU A 347 28.18 -0.87 -6.34
N GLU A 348 27.42 -1.53 -5.49
CA GLU A 348 25.96 -1.45 -5.39
C GLU A 348 25.43 -0.09 -4.91
N ALA A 349 26.27 0.72 -4.26
CA ALA A 349 25.97 2.12 -4.06
C ALA A 349 26.10 2.95 -5.35
N VAL A 350 26.94 2.58 -6.33
CA VAL A 350 27.25 3.43 -7.50
C VAL A 350 26.01 3.77 -8.38
N PRO A 351 25.18 2.80 -8.85
CA PRO A 351 23.98 3.13 -9.63
C PRO A 351 22.86 3.76 -8.79
N VAL A 352 22.90 3.46 -7.50
CA VAL A 352 21.95 3.83 -6.46
C VAL A 352 22.11 5.28 -6.02
N MET A 353 23.35 5.74 -5.91
CA MET A 353 23.69 7.01 -5.31
C MET A 353 23.87 8.11 -6.36
N GLY A 354 24.23 7.73 -7.59
CA GLY A 354 24.40 8.65 -8.72
C GLY A 354 25.49 9.72 -8.49
N GLU A 355 25.50 10.74 -9.35
CA GLU A 355 26.55 11.79 -9.32
C GLU A 355 26.40 12.75 -8.12
N ASN A 356 25.21 12.84 -7.52
CA ASN A 356 24.89 13.85 -6.50
C ASN A 356 25.06 13.40 -5.05
N ILE A 357 25.28 12.11 -4.76
CA ILE A 357 25.38 11.66 -3.34
C ILE A 357 26.53 12.30 -2.60
N LYS A 358 27.67 12.54 -3.26
CA LYS A 358 28.83 13.14 -2.58
C LYS A 358 28.47 14.54 -2.10
N GLN A 359 27.70 15.29 -2.88
CA GLN A 359 27.15 16.57 -2.47
C GLN A 359 26.14 16.41 -1.33
N ALA A 360 25.25 15.41 -1.38
CA ALA A 360 24.28 15.16 -0.31
C ALA A 360 24.94 14.75 1.02
N ILE A 361 25.95 13.87 0.99
CA ILE A 361 26.76 13.49 2.15
C ILE A 361 27.48 14.73 2.69
N HIS A 362 28.18 15.50 1.86
CA HIS A 362 28.81 16.76 2.28
C HIS A 362 27.84 17.84 2.78
N GLN A 363 26.58 17.81 2.35
CA GLN A 363 25.56 18.80 2.75
C GLN A 363 24.86 18.45 4.06
N TYR A 364 24.60 17.16 4.30
CA TYR A 364 23.72 16.71 5.37
C TYR A 364 24.39 15.85 6.45
N TYR A 365 25.54 15.22 6.16
CA TYR A 365 26.24 14.35 7.10
C TYR A 365 27.57 14.98 7.55
N ASP A 366 27.97 14.68 8.79
CA ASP A 366 29.25 15.10 9.34
C ASP A 366 30.22 13.90 9.37
N ASN A 367 31.18 13.91 8.46
CA ASN A 367 32.27 12.93 8.38
C ASN A 367 33.60 13.49 8.92
N SER A 368 33.55 14.47 9.82
CA SER A 368 34.73 14.91 10.58
C SER A 368 35.26 13.77 11.46
N LEU A 369 36.58 13.79 11.72
CA LEU A 369 37.29 12.68 12.36
C LEU A 369 36.64 12.19 13.66
N GLU A 370 36.21 13.10 14.53
CA GLU A 370 35.59 12.74 15.81
C GLU A 370 34.15 12.21 15.66
N ASN A 371 33.46 12.54 14.57
CA ASN A 371 32.07 12.17 14.32
C ASN A 371 31.90 10.88 13.48
N ILE A 372 32.90 10.40 12.76
CA ILE A 372 32.81 9.12 12.02
C ILE A 372 32.40 7.98 12.98
N GLY A 373 31.31 7.30 12.67
CA GLY A 373 30.65 6.28 13.50
C GLY A 373 29.34 6.74 14.17
N SER A 374 29.13 8.06 14.27
CA SER A 374 27.91 8.68 14.80
C SER A 374 26.69 8.51 13.90
N TRP A 375 25.50 8.68 14.46
CA TRP A 375 24.19 8.65 13.80
C TRP A 375 24.07 9.56 12.57
N ASN A 376 24.81 10.68 12.53
CA ASN A 376 24.85 11.61 11.40
C ASN A 376 26.16 11.57 10.60
N SER A 377 26.94 10.50 10.71
CA SER A 377 28.04 10.19 9.79
C SER A 377 27.59 9.20 8.71
N TYR A 378 28.15 9.31 7.50
CA TYR A 378 27.92 8.37 6.40
C TYR A 378 29.25 8.02 5.76
N THR A 379 29.83 6.91 6.19
CA THR A 379 31.10 6.41 5.67
C THR A 379 30.99 4.94 5.30
N TRP A 380 31.81 4.52 4.34
CA TRP A 380 32.24 3.14 4.15
C TRP A 380 33.74 3.11 4.44
N TYR A 381 34.28 2.00 4.96
CA TYR A 381 35.71 1.92 5.21
C TYR A 381 36.48 2.19 3.91
N ALA A 382 37.42 3.14 3.99
CA ALA A 382 37.78 3.86 2.79
C ALA A 382 38.63 2.98 1.87
N ARG A 383 38.17 2.85 0.61
CA ARG A 383 38.88 2.23 -0.53
C ARG A 383 38.99 0.69 -0.44
N PRO A 384 39.20 -0.01 -1.58
CA PRO A 384 39.31 -1.48 -1.65
C PRO A 384 40.49 -2.10 -0.87
N LEU A 385 41.27 -1.29 -0.16
CA LEU A 385 42.43 -1.72 0.60
C LEU A 385 42.06 -2.47 1.89
N TRP A 386 41.12 -1.94 2.70
CA TRP A 386 40.68 -2.61 3.93
C TRP A 386 39.98 -3.95 3.63
N ALA A 387 39.11 -3.96 2.61
CA ALA A 387 38.47 -5.16 2.08
C ALA A 387 39.45 -6.28 1.73
N GLN A 388 40.52 -5.93 1.01
CA GLN A 388 41.57 -6.85 0.59
C GLN A 388 42.53 -7.24 1.72
N ALA A 389 42.50 -6.55 2.86
CA ALA A 389 43.12 -7.03 4.09
C ALA A 389 42.28 -8.15 4.73
N SER A 390 40.96 -8.00 4.74
CA SER A 390 40.03 -8.97 5.35
C SER A 390 39.81 -10.24 4.53
N THR A 391 39.89 -10.17 3.19
CA THR A 391 39.69 -11.30 2.27
C THR A 391 40.98 -12.07 1.92
N ALA A 392 42.16 -11.51 2.21
CA ALA A 392 43.45 -12.14 1.93
C ALA A 392 43.53 -13.56 2.54
N PRO A 393 44.10 -14.55 1.81
CA PRO A 393 44.90 -14.45 0.58
C PRO A 393 44.09 -14.30 -0.73
N SER A 394 42.76 -14.33 -0.66
CA SER A 394 41.86 -14.46 -1.81
C SER A 394 41.87 -13.25 -2.76
N ARG A 395 41.50 -13.48 -4.02
CA ARG A 395 41.38 -12.44 -5.06
C ARG A 395 40.13 -11.58 -4.89
N LEU A 396 40.33 -10.26 -4.81
CA LEU A 396 39.30 -9.21 -4.74
C LEU A 396 38.35 -9.39 -3.54
N PHE A 397 37.07 -9.04 -3.69
CA PHE A 397 36.13 -8.79 -2.59
C PHE A 397 34.67 -8.88 -3.08
N LYS A 398 33.66 -8.46 -2.30
CA LYS A 398 32.23 -8.43 -2.67
C LYS A 398 31.98 -7.92 -4.09
N CYS A 399 30.91 -8.42 -4.71
CA CYS A 399 30.48 -8.18 -6.09
C CYS A 399 31.38 -8.83 -7.17
N TYR A 400 32.37 -9.64 -6.79
CA TYR A 400 33.20 -10.45 -7.70
C TYR A 400 33.00 -11.96 -7.44
N PRO A 401 32.95 -12.81 -8.46
CA PRO A 401 32.84 -14.26 -8.30
C PRO A 401 34.21 -14.95 -8.06
N SER A 402 35.28 -14.18 -7.91
CA SER A 402 36.59 -14.61 -7.39
C SER A 402 36.48 -15.00 -5.91
N GLN A 403 37.44 -15.78 -5.38
CA GLN A 403 37.36 -16.32 -4.02
C GLN A 403 37.12 -15.23 -2.97
N GLY A 404 37.70 -14.03 -3.10
CA GLY A 404 37.52 -12.95 -2.12
C GLY A 404 36.10 -12.39 -2.03
N GLY A 405 35.25 -12.61 -3.04
CA GLY A 405 33.85 -12.19 -3.02
C GLY A 405 32.85 -13.27 -2.63
N ILE A 406 33.21 -14.55 -2.75
CA ILE A 406 32.30 -15.69 -2.47
C ILE A 406 32.72 -16.57 -1.29
N LEU A 407 33.99 -16.60 -0.90
CA LEU A 407 34.48 -17.34 0.27
C LEU A 407 34.21 -16.53 1.54
N VAL A 408 33.44 -17.10 2.48
CA VAL A 408 32.94 -16.39 3.67
C VAL A 408 33.29 -17.16 4.94
N PRO A 409 33.45 -16.48 6.10
CA PRO A 409 33.63 -17.18 7.36
C PRO A 409 32.32 -17.90 7.70
N CYS A 410 32.40 -19.16 8.12
CA CYS A 410 31.23 -19.94 8.53
C CYS A 410 31.55 -20.83 9.73
N ILE A 411 30.72 -20.77 10.76
CA ILE A 411 30.83 -21.51 12.03
C ILE A 411 29.54 -22.28 12.25
N VAL A 412 29.67 -23.55 12.65
CA VAL A 412 28.55 -24.44 12.95
C VAL A 412 28.72 -25.03 14.35
N LYS A 413 27.80 -24.73 15.27
CA LYS A 413 27.65 -25.46 16.54
C LYS A 413 26.47 -26.43 16.41
N PRO A 414 26.69 -27.74 16.39
CA PRO A 414 25.59 -28.71 16.33
C PRO A 414 24.89 -28.94 17.69
N PRO A 415 23.70 -29.57 17.72
CA PRO A 415 23.10 -30.09 18.93
C PRO A 415 23.96 -31.23 19.53
N THR A 416 24.10 -31.22 20.85
CA THR A 416 25.04 -32.02 21.64
C THR A 416 24.80 -33.54 21.51
N ASN A 417 23.57 -33.97 21.19
CA ASN A 417 23.19 -35.38 21.04
C ASN A 417 22.88 -35.81 19.58
N ALA A 418 23.03 -34.92 18.58
CA ALA A 418 22.58 -35.20 17.21
C ALA A 418 23.63 -35.87 16.31
N PHE A 419 24.92 -35.84 16.69
CA PHE A 419 26.02 -36.30 15.86
C PHE A 419 26.91 -37.31 16.60
N LEU A 420 27.66 -38.13 15.84
CA LEU A 420 28.43 -39.23 16.41
C LEU A 420 29.55 -38.76 17.36
N PRO A 421 29.98 -39.60 18.32
CA PRO A 421 31.08 -39.32 19.26
C PRO A 421 32.47 -39.11 18.63
N SER A 422 32.55 -39.09 17.29
CA SER A 422 33.73 -38.70 16.51
C SER A 422 33.81 -37.21 16.21
N PHE A 423 32.84 -36.41 16.65
CA PHE A 423 32.88 -34.95 16.56
C PHE A 423 34.04 -34.37 17.38
N THR A 424 34.84 -33.49 16.79
CA THR A 424 35.95 -32.81 17.48
C THR A 424 35.62 -31.32 17.58
N HIS A 425 35.27 -30.87 18.78
CA HIS A 425 35.04 -29.46 19.09
C HIS A 425 36.26 -28.59 18.70
N GLY A 426 36.02 -27.42 18.10
CA GLY A 426 37.06 -26.49 17.67
C GLY A 426 37.78 -26.86 16.38
N SER A 427 37.38 -27.94 15.71
CA SER A 427 38.02 -28.44 14.49
C SER A 427 37.75 -27.56 13.25
N PHE A 428 38.58 -27.76 12.22
CA PHE A 428 38.41 -27.18 10.90
C PHE A 428 37.78 -28.20 9.94
N ASN A 429 37.03 -27.69 8.96
CA ASN A 429 36.54 -28.46 7.82
C ASN A 429 36.92 -27.75 6.52
N ARG A 430 37.60 -28.46 5.62
CA ARG A 430 38.07 -27.98 4.30
C ARG A 430 37.21 -28.48 3.14
N SER A 431 36.16 -29.27 3.40
CA SER A 431 35.20 -29.69 2.38
C SER A 431 34.58 -28.50 1.67
N PHE A 432 34.49 -28.56 0.35
CA PHE A 432 33.77 -27.58 -0.44
C PHE A 432 32.28 -27.63 -0.07
N THR A 433 31.74 -26.49 0.34
CA THR A 433 30.32 -26.32 0.71
C THR A 433 29.78 -24.98 0.22
N THR A 434 28.46 -24.87 0.11
CA THR A 434 27.78 -23.65 -0.32
C THR A 434 26.61 -23.29 0.57
N VAL A 435 26.16 -22.04 0.52
CA VAL A 435 24.97 -21.57 1.25
C VAL A 435 23.67 -22.32 0.85
N MET A 436 23.61 -22.93 -0.33
CA MET A 436 22.46 -23.76 -0.75
C MET A 436 22.29 -25.03 0.11
N ASP A 437 23.35 -25.47 0.79
CA ASP A 437 23.38 -26.71 1.57
C ASP A 437 22.59 -26.63 2.89
N PHE A 438 22.32 -25.42 3.39
CA PHE A 438 21.58 -25.25 4.64
C PHE A 438 20.14 -25.75 4.53
N ALA A 439 19.44 -25.46 3.42
CA ALA A 439 18.07 -25.94 3.21
C ALA A 439 17.93 -27.48 3.34
N PRO A 440 18.65 -28.32 2.57
CA PRO A 440 18.55 -29.77 2.71
C PRO A 440 19.06 -30.26 4.08
N THR A 441 20.08 -29.62 4.67
CA THR A 441 20.56 -29.97 6.02
C THR A 441 19.48 -29.75 7.08
N PHE A 442 18.77 -28.62 7.04
CA PHE A 442 17.71 -28.28 8.00
C PHE A 442 16.47 -29.15 7.81
N LEU A 443 16.10 -29.43 6.56
CA LEU A 443 14.99 -30.34 6.27
C LEU A 443 15.29 -31.77 6.72
N GLU A 444 16.51 -32.27 6.53
CA GLU A 444 16.88 -33.60 7.02
C GLU A 444 16.90 -33.67 8.55
N MET A 445 17.39 -32.64 9.25
CA MET A 445 17.31 -32.55 10.72
C MET A 445 15.88 -32.50 11.24
N ALA A 446 15.00 -31.80 10.53
CA ALA A 446 13.57 -31.71 10.85
C ALA A 446 12.80 -33.00 10.53
N GLY A 447 13.41 -33.97 9.84
CA GLY A 447 12.78 -35.20 9.36
C GLY A 447 11.87 -35.01 8.14
N VAL A 448 12.01 -33.89 7.43
CA VAL A 448 11.12 -33.46 6.33
C VAL A 448 11.69 -33.91 4.99
N ARG A 449 10.82 -34.42 4.11
CA ARG A 449 11.16 -34.77 2.72
C ARG A 449 10.18 -34.14 1.75
N LEU A 450 10.68 -33.33 0.83
CA LEU A 450 9.89 -32.82 -0.29
C LEU A 450 9.62 -33.94 -1.32
N PRO A 451 8.55 -33.84 -2.13
CA PRO A 451 8.31 -34.78 -3.22
C PRO A 451 9.48 -34.78 -4.23
N PRO A 452 9.80 -35.92 -4.86
CA PRO A 452 10.89 -36.00 -5.83
C PRO A 452 10.63 -35.08 -7.03
N GLY A 453 11.72 -34.49 -7.54
CA GLY A 453 11.68 -33.65 -8.73
C GLY A 453 11.19 -34.39 -9.97
N THR A 454 10.49 -33.65 -10.84
CA THR A 454 10.10 -34.08 -12.18
C THR A 454 10.69 -33.11 -13.20
N ALA A 455 11.24 -33.66 -14.27
CA ALA A 455 11.75 -32.87 -15.39
C ALA A 455 10.57 -32.23 -16.13
N LYS A 456 10.39 -30.91 -16.00
CA LYS A 456 9.36 -30.14 -16.70
C LYS A 456 10.02 -29.19 -17.70
N LYS A 457 9.40 -29.04 -18.87
CA LYS A 457 9.76 -28.00 -19.84
C LYS A 457 9.17 -26.68 -19.38
N VAL A 458 10.02 -25.79 -18.89
CA VAL A 458 9.66 -24.43 -18.46
C VAL A 458 9.96 -23.48 -19.63
N PRO A 459 9.04 -22.57 -20.01
CA PRO A 459 9.37 -21.50 -20.94
C PRO A 459 10.56 -20.70 -20.40
N ALA A 460 11.61 -20.52 -21.20
CA ALA A 460 12.85 -19.89 -20.77
C ALA A 460 13.12 -18.61 -21.59
N PRO A 461 12.45 -17.48 -21.30
CA PRO A 461 12.75 -16.21 -21.97
C PRO A 461 14.22 -15.84 -21.73
N PRO A 462 15.00 -15.47 -22.76
CA PRO A 462 14.56 -15.07 -24.10
C PRO A 462 14.65 -16.16 -25.20
N ARG A 463 14.96 -17.41 -24.87
CA ARG A 463 15.03 -18.51 -25.87
C ARG A 463 13.63 -19.02 -26.21
N LYS A 464 13.37 -19.26 -27.51
CA LYS A 464 12.11 -19.85 -28.01
C LYS A 464 11.94 -21.32 -27.65
N GLU A 465 12.98 -21.96 -27.15
CA GLU A 465 12.99 -23.37 -26.76
C GLU A 465 12.90 -23.49 -25.24
N ALA A 466 11.98 -24.34 -24.76
CA ALA A 466 11.75 -24.52 -23.34
C ALA A 466 12.90 -25.30 -22.69
N ALA A 467 13.55 -24.69 -21.69
CA ALA A 467 14.55 -25.35 -20.86
C ALA A 467 13.90 -26.46 -20.02
N THR A 468 14.58 -27.60 -19.86
CA THR A 468 14.09 -28.68 -18.99
C THR A 468 14.65 -28.45 -17.60
N ARG A 469 13.79 -28.11 -16.63
CA ARG A 469 14.16 -27.86 -15.24
C ARG A 469 13.58 -28.94 -14.32
N GLN A 470 14.27 -29.20 -13.21
CA GLN A 470 13.77 -30.09 -12.16
C GLN A 470 12.80 -29.32 -11.26
N MET A 471 11.54 -29.72 -11.30
CA MET A 471 10.42 -29.09 -10.59
C MET A 471 9.80 -30.08 -9.60
N THR A 472 9.53 -29.65 -8.38
CA THR A 472 8.65 -30.35 -7.42
C THR A 472 7.40 -29.53 -7.15
N THR A 473 6.40 -30.10 -6.47
CA THR A 473 5.15 -29.40 -6.14
C THR A 473 5.08 -29.13 -4.64
N PHE A 474 4.88 -27.87 -4.27
CA PHE A 474 4.77 -27.41 -2.88
C PHE A 474 3.57 -26.45 -2.75
N ARG A 475 2.72 -26.63 -1.73
CA ARG A 475 1.47 -25.84 -1.52
C ARG A 475 0.60 -25.66 -2.79
N GLY A 476 0.65 -26.62 -3.73
CA GLY A 476 -0.10 -26.60 -4.99
C GLY A 476 0.52 -25.77 -6.13
N ARG A 477 1.70 -25.17 -5.93
CA ARG A 477 2.52 -24.52 -6.98
C ARG A 477 3.70 -25.40 -7.37
N ASP A 478 4.19 -25.24 -8.59
CA ASP A 478 5.45 -25.83 -9.05
C ASP A 478 6.63 -24.97 -8.58
N VAL A 479 7.66 -25.60 -8.03
CA VAL A 479 8.85 -24.94 -7.51
C VAL A 479 10.14 -25.67 -7.93
N HIS A 480 11.25 -24.94 -8.07
CA HIS A 480 12.58 -25.50 -8.32
C HIS A 480 12.98 -26.48 -7.22
N THR A 481 13.61 -27.59 -7.60
CA THR A 481 14.21 -28.50 -6.63
C THR A 481 15.46 -27.87 -6.00
N ILE A 482 15.66 -28.16 -4.71
CA ILE A 482 16.91 -27.88 -3.98
C ILE A 482 18.11 -28.46 -4.75
N ARG A 483 19.15 -27.65 -4.96
CA ARG A 483 20.42 -28.01 -5.60
C ARG A 483 21.54 -28.31 -4.57
N GLY A 484 21.46 -27.69 -3.40
CA GLY A 484 22.38 -27.94 -2.29
C GLY A 484 22.34 -29.38 -1.77
N LYS A 485 23.29 -29.71 -0.91
CA LYS A 485 23.50 -31.07 -0.38
C LYS A 485 23.48 -31.05 1.16
N SER A 486 22.84 -32.03 1.78
CA SER A 486 22.78 -32.09 3.25
C SER A 486 24.16 -32.41 3.85
N TRP A 487 24.52 -31.73 4.94
CA TRP A 487 25.73 -31.97 5.70
C TRP A 487 25.60 -33.11 6.74
N LEU A 488 24.39 -33.62 7.01
CA LEU A 488 24.22 -34.66 8.04
C LEU A 488 25.00 -35.95 7.76
N PRO A 489 25.00 -36.52 6.54
CA PRO A 489 25.77 -37.73 6.25
C PRO A 489 27.28 -37.56 6.47
N TYR A 490 27.78 -36.34 6.28
CA TYR A 490 29.17 -35.97 6.50
C TYR A 490 29.52 -35.94 8.00
N PHE A 491 28.77 -35.16 8.79
CA PHE A 491 29.01 -35.07 10.25
C PHE A 491 28.75 -36.39 10.98
N ALA A 492 27.88 -37.26 10.43
CA ALA A 492 27.57 -38.58 10.98
C ALA A 492 28.67 -39.64 10.78
N ARG A 493 29.87 -39.31 10.24
CA ARG A 493 30.97 -40.27 10.05
C ARG A 493 32.31 -39.90 10.68
N GLY A 494 32.49 -38.66 11.15
CA GLY A 494 33.71 -38.26 11.86
C GLY A 494 34.88 -37.82 10.96
N GLN A 495 36.11 -37.93 11.48
CA GLN A 495 37.30 -37.42 10.81
C GLN A 495 37.64 -38.16 9.50
N LYS A 496 38.28 -37.44 8.56
CA LYS A 496 38.78 -37.89 7.24
C LYS A 496 37.76 -38.11 6.12
N VAL A 497 36.51 -37.69 6.29
CA VAL A 497 35.52 -37.69 5.19
C VAL A 497 35.96 -36.82 4.00
N GLU A 498 36.73 -35.76 4.25
CA GLU A 498 37.32 -34.88 3.21
C GLU A 498 38.14 -35.60 2.13
N ALA A 499 38.71 -36.78 2.46
CA ALA A 499 39.58 -37.54 1.56
C ALA A 499 38.84 -38.69 0.84
N ASP A 500 37.53 -38.84 1.04
CA ASP A 500 36.72 -39.92 0.47
C ASP A 500 35.70 -39.36 -0.52
N GLU A 501 35.96 -39.55 -1.83
CA GLU A 501 35.05 -39.10 -2.92
C GLU A 501 33.62 -39.64 -2.79
N MET A 502 33.41 -40.75 -2.06
CA MET A 502 32.08 -41.33 -1.83
C MET A 502 31.24 -40.51 -0.84
N TRP A 503 31.88 -39.70 0.01
CA TRP A 503 31.24 -39.02 1.15
C TRP A 503 31.52 -37.50 1.20
N ALA A 504 32.29 -36.97 0.26
CA ALA A 504 32.38 -35.53 0.03
C ALA A 504 30.98 -34.93 -0.26
N ILE A 505 30.69 -33.76 0.29
CA ILE A 505 29.38 -33.09 0.17
C ILE A 505 29.05 -32.79 -1.29
N TYR A 506 30.07 -32.36 -2.05
CA TYR A 506 30.09 -32.34 -3.51
C TYR A 506 31.23 -33.24 -3.99
N SER A 507 30.96 -34.09 -4.98
CA SER A 507 32.00 -34.91 -5.60
C SER A 507 32.90 -34.08 -6.53
N SER A 508 34.10 -34.59 -6.82
CA SER A 508 35.06 -34.00 -7.77
C SER A 508 34.51 -33.81 -9.20
N LYS A 509 33.34 -34.38 -9.49
CA LYS A 509 32.67 -34.41 -10.80
C LYS A 509 31.51 -33.43 -10.90
N GLU A 510 31.04 -32.87 -9.80
CA GLU A 510 29.89 -31.95 -9.78
C GLU A 510 30.34 -30.49 -9.99
N PRO A 511 29.83 -29.79 -11.02
CA PRO A 511 30.08 -28.37 -11.22
C PRO A 511 29.16 -27.52 -10.34
N VAL A 512 29.68 -26.42 -9.81
CA VAL A 512 28.92 -25.36 -9.15
C VAL A 512 29.32 -24.02 -9.75
N GLY A 513 28.34 -23.21 -10.15
CA GLY A 513 28.54 -21.92 -10.79
C GLY A 513 28.12 -20.73 -9.93
N TRP A 514 28.57 -19.55 -10.34
CA TRP A 514 28.18 -18.24 -9.82
C TRP A 514 28.09 -17.25 -10.99
N GLU A 515 27.09 -16.36 -10.98
CA GLU A 515 27.06 -15.17 -11.85
C GLU A 515 26.59 -13.98 -11.03
N LEU A 516 27.23 -12.83 -11.21
CA LEU A 516 26.70 -11.54 -10.78
C LEU A 516 27.28 -10.41 -11.64
N PHE A 517 26.44 -9.45 -12.06
CA PHE A 517 26.84 -8.29 -12.89
C PHE A 517 27.52 -8.65 -14.22
N ALA A 518 27.13 -9.77 -14.84
CA ALA A 518 27.77 -10.35 -16.00
C ALA A 518 29.25 -10.74 -15.76
N ARG A 519 29.57 -11.12 -14.53
CA ARG A 519 30.85 -11.71 -14.11
C ARG A 519 30.58 -13.17 -13.74
N GLY A 520 31.25 -14.10 -14.40
CA GLY A 520 31.00 -15.54 -14.23
C GLY A 520 32.09 -16.24 -13.41
N ALA A 521 31.71 -17.32 -12.73
CA ALA A 521 32.66 -18.33 -12.29
C ALA A 521 32.02 -19.72 -12.26
N LEU A 522 32.83 -20.77 -12.39
CA LEU A 522 32.41 -22.15 -12.17
C LEU A 522 33.55 -22.98 -11.60
N ARG A 523 33.25 -23.73 -10.54
CA ARG A 523 34.16 -24.67 -9.87
C ARG A 523 33.72 -26.11 -10.15
N LYS A 524 34.67 -27.00 -10.39
CA LYS A 524 34.47 -28.45 -10.50
C LYS A 524 35.64 -29.17 -9.84
N GLY A 525 35.42 -29.73 -8.65
CA GLY A 525 36.49 -30.21 -7.78
C GLY A 525 37.46 -29.08 -7.40
N ASP A 526 38.74 -29.27 -7.69
CA ASP A 526 39.81 -28.31 -7.37
C ASP A 526 39.96 -27.19 -8.40
N TRP A 527 39.35 -27.35 -9.58
CA TRP A 527 39.49 -26.42 -10.69
C TRP A 527 38.36 -25.40 -10.70
N LYS A 528 38.70 -24.14 -10.99
CA LYS A 528 37.74 -23.04 -11.11
C LYS A 528 38.09 -22.18 -12.31
N ILE A 529 37.07 -21.80 -13.09
CA ILE A 529 37.16 -20.75 -14.10
C ILE A 529 36.50 -19.47 -13.58
N VAL A 530 37.01 -18.31 -13.99
CA VAL A 530 36.42 -16.99 -13.70
C VAL A 530 36.44 -16.10 -14.94
N HIS A 531 35.48 -15.18 -15.04
CA HIS A 531 35.34 -14.25 -16.16
C HIS A 531 34.86 -12.89 -15.69
N PHE A 532 35.68 -11.86 -15.89
CA PHE A 532 35.28 -10.47 -15.76
C PHE A 532 36.23 -9.51 -16.51
N PRO A 533 35.78 -8.28 -16.84
CA PRO A 533 36.53 -7.32 -17.65
C PRO A 533 37.90 -6.89 -17.08
N LYS A 534 38.80 -6.41 -17.95
CA LYS A 534 40.14 -5.90 -17.58
C LYS A 534 40.11 -4.68 -16.66
N ASP A 535 39.17 -3.77 -16.88
CA ASP A 535 38.86 -2.62 -16.02
C ASP A 535 38.23 -3.01 -14.67
N HIS A 536 38.01 -4.30 -14.46
CA HIS A 536 37.57 -4.91 -13.21
C HIS A 536 38.59 -5.95 -12.68
N GLY A 537 39.82 -5.96 -13.18
CA GLY A 537 40.91 -6.80 -12.70
C GLY A 537 40.93 -8.25 -13.22
N GLY A 538 40.15 -8.56 -14.26
CA GLY A 538 40.13 -9.89 -14.92
C GLY A 538 40.81 -9.90 -16.28
N ALA A 539 40.77 -11.04 -16.99
CA ALA A 539 41.46 -11.18 -18.28
C ALA A 539 40.77 -10.53 -19.49
N GLY A 540 39.45 -10.30 -19.49
CA GLY A 540 38.79 -9.74 -20.68
C GLY A 540 37.27 -9.87 -20.77
N VAL A 541 36.77 -9.73 -22.00
CA VAL A 541 35.37 -9.92 -22.37
C VAL A 541 35.28 -10.84 -23.60
N GLY A 542 34.17 -11.56 -23.73
CA GLY A 542 34.05 -12.61 -24.75
C GLY A 542 34.79 -13.89 -24.36
N ASP A 543 34.85 -14.85 -25.28
CA ASP A 543 35.25 -16.23 -24.99
C ASP A 543 36.75 -16.37 -24.64
N GLU A 544 37.59 -15.44 -25.11
CA GLU A 544 39.02 -15.34 -24.75
C GLU A 544 39.26 -14.71 -23.36
N GLY A 545 38.21 -14.31 -22.64
CA GLY A 545 38.30 -13.61 -21.35
C GLY A 545 38.27 -14.51 -20.10
N TRP A 546 38.27 -15.84 -20.27
CA TRP A 546 38.20 -16.80 -19.17
C TRP A 546 39.59 -17.17 -18.62
N GLU A 547 39.77 -17.02 -17.32
CA GLU A 547 40.96 -17.47 -16.58
C GLU A 547 40.67 -18.81 -15.90
N LEU A 548 41.67 -19.70 -15.78
CA LEU A 548 41.58 -21.02 -15.16
C LEU A 548 42.54 -21.14 -13.98
N PHE A 549 42.03 -21.52 -12.82
CA PHE A 549 42.80 -21.70 -11.58
C PHE A 549 42.59 -23.08 -10.97
N ASN A 550 43.60 -23.58 -10.25
CA ASN A 550 43.44 -24.68 -9.30
C ASN A 550 43.35 -24.06 -7.89
N VAL A 551 42.13 -23.88 -7.36
CA VAL A 551 41.88 -23.12 -6.12
C VAL A 551 42.26 -23.86 -4.84
N VAL A 552 42.74 -25.11 -4.94
CA VAL A 552 43.32 -25.84 -3.80
C VAL A 552 44.83 -25.62 -3.73
N ALA A 553 45.52 -25.61 -4.89
CA ALA A 553 46.95 -25.32 -4.97
C ALA A 553 47.28 -23.81 -5.00
N ASP A 554 46.35 -23.00 -5.51
CA ASP A 554 46.44 -21.53 -5.61
C ASP A 554 45.13 -20.88 -5.11
N PRO A 555 44.91 -20.84 -3.77
CA PRO A 555 43.71 -20.22 -3.19
C PRO A 555 43.57 -18.73 -3.49
N GLY A 556 44.67 -18.07 -3.88
CA GLY A 556 44.71 -16.66 -4.24
C GLY A 556 44.29 -16.37 -5.69
N GLU A 557 44.01 -17.38 -6.52
CA GLU A 557 43.71 -17.19 -7.95
C GLU A 557 44.77 -16.30 -8.64
N THR A 558 46.05 -16.62 -8.40
CA THR A 558 47.22 -15.79 -8.77
C THR A 558 47.90 -16.21 -10.07
N LYS A 559 47.77 -17.48 -10.47
CA LYS A 559 48.39 -18.04 -11.67
C LYS A 559 47.33 -18.63 -12.60
N ASP A 560 47.00 -17.88 -13.65
CA ASP A 560 46.16 -18.39 -14.73
C ASP A 560 46.86 -19.57 -15.45
N LEU A 561 46.10 -20.64 -15.65
CA LEU A 561 46.51 -21.88 -16.30
C LEU A 561 45.80 -22.11 -17.64
N ALA A 562 44.97 -21.16 -18.12
CA ALA A 562 44.17 -21.27 -19.34
C ALA A 562 45.00 -21.69 -20.57
N GLU A 563 46.15 -21.06 -20.79
CA GLU A 563 47.05 -21.39 -21.91
C GLU A 563 47.76 -22.74 -21.72
N SER A 564 48.05 -23.14 -20.48
CA SER A 564 48.79 -24.37 -20.17
C SER A 564 47.90 -25.63 -20.08
N GLU A 565 46.63 -25.47 -19.74
CA GLU A 565 45.66 -26.55 -19.51
C GLU A 565 44.36 -26.33 -20.36
N PRO A 566 44.45 -26.14 -21.69
CA PRO A 566 43.32 -25.69 -22.51
C PRO A 566 42.18 -26.70 -22.60
N GLU A 567 42.48 -28.01 -22.54
CA GLU A 567 41.43 -29.05 -22.48
C GLU A 567 40.66 -28.99 -21.15
N LYS A 568 41.29 -28.55 -20.06
CA LYS A 568 40.64 -28.38 -18.75
C LYS A 568 39.77 -27.13 -18.72
N LEU A 569 40.23 -26.02 -19.31
CA LEU A 569 39.41 -24.84 -19.55
C LEU A 569 38.16 -25.21 -20.36
N LYS A 570 38.34 -25.91 -21.48
CA LYS A 570 37.24 -26.37 -22.35
C LYS A 570 36.25 -27.30 -21.65
N GLU A 571 36.71 -28.18 -20.76
CA GLU A 571 35.84 -29.01 -19.90
C GLU A 571 34.96 -28.13 -19.00
N LEU A 572 35.54 -27.14 -18.30
CA LEU A 572 34.78 -26.27 -17.40
C LEU A 572 33.85 -25.31 -18.15
N LEU A 573 34.22 -24.85 -19.35
CA LEU A 573 33.36 -24.04 -20.22
C LEU A 573 32.11 -24.79 -20.69
N ALA A 574 32.21 -26.10 -20.97
CA ALA A 574 31.04 -26.91 -21.31
C ALA A 574 30.04 -26.98 -20.13
N HIS A 575 30.54 -27.11 -18.89
CA HIS A 575 29.70 -27.04 -17.70
C HIS A 575 29.16 -25.64 -17.41
N TRP A 576 29.84 -24.58 -17.85
CA TRP A 576 29.33 -23.22 -17.77
C TRP A 576 28.12 -23.02 -18.70
N ASP A 577 28.19 -23.51 -19.93
CA ASP A 577 27.05 -23.46 -20.86
C ASP A 577 25.84 -24.26 -20.35
N GLU A 578 26.08 -25.42 -19.72
CA GLU A 578 25.03 -26.18 -19.01
C GLU A 578 24.42 -25.36 -17.86
N TYR A 579 25.25 -24.80 -16.98
CA TYR A 579 24.83 -23.98 -15.84
C TYR A 579 24.02 -22.74 -16.26
N VAL A 580 24.45 -22.04 -17.32
CA VAL A 580 23.72 -20.91 -17.92
C VAL A 580 22.32 -21.32 -18.38
N VAL A 581 22.17 -22.50 -19.00
CA VAL A 581 20.88 -23.01 -19.47
C VAL A 581 19.99 -23.49 -18.33
N GLU A 582 20.53 -24.20 -17.33
CA GLU A 582 19.78 -24.68 -16.18
C GLU A 582 19.19 -23.51 -15.37
N CYS A 583 20.05 -22.56 -14.98
CA CYS A 583 19.70 -21.44 -14.12
C CYS A 583 19.01 -20.29 -14.88
N GLY A 584 19.08 -20.26 -16.22
CA GLY A 584 18.47 -19.21 -17.04
C GLY A 584 19.24 -17.89 -17.04
N ILE A 585 20.57 -17.98 -16.96
CA ILE A 585 21.47 -16.84 -16.78
C ILE A 585 21.49 -15.98 -18.06
N VAL A 586 21.47 -14.66 -17.88
CA VAL A 586 21.45 -13.69 -18.98
C VAL A 586 22.87 -13.47 -19.50
N TRP A 587 23.36 -14.47 -20.25
CA TRP A 587 24.73 -14.57 -20.78
C TRP A 587 24.79 -14.55 -22.32
N GLY A 588 25.94 -14.16 -22.88
CA GLY A 588 26.19 -14.13 -24.33
C GLY A 588 25.12 -13.36 -25.12
N GLU A 589 24.68 -13.92 -26.25
CA GLU A 589 23.62 -13.35 -27.11
C GLU A 589 22.29 -13.09 -26.38
N THR A 590 22.00 -13.83 -25.30
CA THR A 590 20.77 -13.61 -24.51
C THR A 590 20.79 -12.30 -23.71
N ALA A 591 21.97 -11.70 -23.53
CA ALA A 591 22.12 -10.39 -22.88
C ALA A 591 21.45 -9.27 -23.68
N THR A 592 21.60 -9.28 -25.00
CA THR A 592 21.03 -8.29 -25.92
C THR A 592 19.65 -8.68 -26.45
N ALA A 593 19.24 -9.95 -26.29
CA ALA A 593 17.89 -10.39 -26.63
C ALA A 593 16.81 -9.70 -25.77
N GLN A 594 15.71 -9.33 -26.43
CA GLN A 594 14.56 -8.69 -25.79
C GLN A 594 13.85 -9.68 -24.85
N GLY A 595 13.58 -9.26 -23.62
CA GLY A 595 12.77 -10.03 -22.66
C GLY A 595 11.29 -10.06 -23.02
N LEU A 596 10.49 -10.74 -22.21
CA LEU A 596 9.02 -10.64 -22.26
C LEU A 596 8.60 -9.19 -22.12
N THR A 597 7.53 -8.77 -22.78
CA THR A 597 7.00 -7.41 -22.67
C THR A 597 6.23 -7.20 -21.36
N LYS A 598 5.96 -5.93 -21.02
CA LYS A 598 5.19 -5.55 -19.81
C LYS A 598 3.75 -6.07 -19.81
N ASP A 599 3.17 -6.36 -20.98
CA ASP A 599 1.83 -6.94 -21.09
C ASP A 599 1.85 -8.48 -20.97
N GLU A 600 2.98 -9.15 -21.31
CA GLU A 600 3.14 -10.61 -21.20
C GLU A 600 3.52 -11.06 -19.78
N ALA A 601 4.39 -10.30 -19.11
CA ALA A 601 4.86 -10.61 -17.76
C ALA A 601 5.04 -9.32 -16.93
N PRO A 602 3.94 -8.68 -16.48
CA PRO A 602 3.99 -7.40 -15.76
C PRO A 602 4.92 -7.43 -14.54
N GLN A 603 4.96 -8.55 -13.81
CA GLN A 603 5.80 -8.77 -12.63
C GLN A 603 7.31 -8.63 -12.87
N LEU A 604 7.78 -8.76 -14.13
CA LEU A 604 9.19 -8.57 -14.49
C LEU A 604 9.55 -7.08 -14.75
N TRP A 605 8.53 -6.22 -14.89
CA TRP A 605 8.61 -4.80 -15.26
C TRP A 605 8.03 -3.86 -14.20
N GLU A 606 7.79 -4.37 -13.00
CA GLU A 606 7.36 -3.56 -11.85
C GLU A 606 8.60 -3.01 -11.14
N ASP A 607 8.57 -1.70 -10.87
CA ASP A 607 9.66 -0.99 -10.20
C ASP A 607 9.35 -0.93 -8.69
N GLU A 608 10.03 -1.77 -7.91
CA GLU A 608 9.89 -1.79 -6.45
C GLU A 608 10.48 -0.53 -5.77
N LEU A 609 11.39 0.21 -6.42
CA LEU A 609 11.93 1.47 -5.87
C LEU A 609 10.91 2.61 -6.01
N ASP A 610 10.14 2.64 -7.10
CA ASP A 610 8.97 3.52 -7.20
C ASP A 610 7.88 3.13 -6.18
N LEU A 611 7.72 1.84 -5.88
CA LEU A 611 6.82 1.39 -4.80
C LEU A 611 7.36 1.74 -3.40
N GLN A 612 8.69 1.71 -3.18
CA GLN A 612 9.32 2.25 -1.98
C GLN A 612 8.99 3.73 -1.79
N LYS A 613 9.01 4.56 -2.85
CA LYS A 613 8.56 5.96 -2.77
C LYS A 613 7.08 6.08 -2.38
N VAL A 614 6.22 5.19 -2.91
CA VAL A 614 4.79 5.11 -2.52
C VAL A 614 4.60 4.72 -1.05
N TRP A 615 5.46 3.84 -0.51
CA TRP A 615 5.50 3.43 0.90
C TRP A 615 6.05 4.53 1.83
N MET A 616 7.08 5.25 1.42
CA MET A 616 7.63 6.39 2.19
C MET A 616 6.63 7.55 2.24
N GLY A 617 5.83 7.75 1.18
CA GLY A 617 4.66 8.64 1.17
C GLY A 617 3.43 8.14 1.96
N ALA A 618 3.57 7.09 2.78
CA ALA A 618 2.51 6.56 3.65
C ALA A 618 2.82 6.82 5.13
N GLN A 619 2.63 8.06 5.58
CA GLN A 619 2.24 8.33 6.97
C GLN A 619 0.71 8.18 7.12
N GLY A 620 0.28 7.60 8.25
CA GLY A 620 -1.09 7.61 8.78
C GLY A 620 -2.21 7.06 7.87
N GLY A 621 -2.68 5.84 8.11
CA GLY A 621 -3.84 5.25 7.40
C GLY A 621 -3.44 4.42 6.18
N GLU A 622 -3.36 3.10 6.38
CA GLU A 622 -3.04 2.10 5.37
C GLU A 622 -4.29 1.64 4.61
N CYS A 623 -4.20 1.51 3.29
CA CYS A 623 -5.19 0.75 2.51
C CYS A 623 -5.04 -0.75 2.87
N PRO A 624 -6.11 -1.57 2.90
CA PRO A 624 -6.10 -2.97 3.34
C PRO A 624 -4.91 -3.81 2.88
N ALA A 625 -4.31 -4.57 3.80
CA ALA A 625 -2.98 -5.18 3.67
C ALA A 625 -2.90 -6.32 2.64
N SER A 626 -4.02 -6.78 2.09
CA SER A 626 -4.06 -7.80 1.03
C SER A 626 -4.94 -7.40 -0.15
N CYS A 627 -4.53 -7.82 -1.35
CA CYS A 627 -5.35 -7.67 -2.57
C CYS A 627 -6.70 -8.43 -2.51
N ARG A 628 -6.89 -9.34 -1.54
CA ARG A 628 -8.18 -10.00 -1.27
C ARG A 628 -9.08 -9.09 -0.43
N GLU A 629 -8.59 -8.64 0.72
CA GLU A 629 -9.32 -7.75 1.62
C GLU A 629 -9.74 -6.43 0.94
N LEU A 630 -8.86 -5.84 0.12
CA LEU A 630 -9.19 -4.67 -0.69
C LEU A 630 -10.31 -4.95 -1.70
N LYS A 631 -10.32 -6.14 -2.36
CA LYS A 631 -11.40 -6.53 -3.27
C LYS A 631 -12.70 -6.77 -2.51
N ASP A 632 -12.64 -7.37 -1.33
CA ASP A 632 -13.81 -7.65 -0.49
C ASP A 632 -14.43 -6.35 0.04
N LEU A 633 -13.63 -5.35 0.43
CA LEU A 633 -14.09 -4.03 0.86
C LEU A 633 -14.60 -3.16 -0.30
N VAL A 634 -14.00 -3.24 -1.49
CA VAL A 634 -14.55 -2.60 -2.70
C VAL A 634 -15.86 -3.27 -3.13
N GLN A 635 -15.96 -4.59 -3.06
CA GLN A 635 -17.20 -5.32 -3.34
C GLN A 635 -18.28 -4.97 -2.29
N LEU A 636 -17.89 -4.84 -1.02
CA LEU A 636 -18.77 -4.36 0.04
C LEU A 636 -19.34 -2.97 -0.28
N TYR A 637 -18.53 -2.01 -0.76
CA TYR A 637 -19.02 -0.70 -1.23
C TYR A 637 -20.12 -0.87 -2.30
N PHE A 638 -19.91 -1.73 -3.30
CA PHE A 638 -20.91 -1.96 -4.35
C PHE A 638 -22.20 -2.59 -3.81
N THR A 639 -22.12 -3.41 -2.76
CA THR A 639 -23.31 -4.03 -2.11
C THR A 639 -23.95 -3.21 -0.99
N SER A 640 -23.33 -2.13 -0.50
CA SER A 640 -23.79 -1.41 0.70
C SER A 640 -23.94 0.10 0.56
N VAL A 641 -23.19 0.74 -0.35
CA VAL A 641 -23.22 2.20 -0.55
C VAL A 641 -23.72 2.53 -1.97
N HIS A 642 -23.16 1.86 -2.99
CA HIS A 642 -23.54 2.07 -4.38
C HIS A 642 -25.03 1.76 -4.65
N GLN A 643 -25.62 0.82 -3.89
CA GLN A 643 -27.04 0.47 -3.98
C GLN A 643 -27.98 1.67 -3.78
N PHE A 644 -27.56 2.74 -3.09
CA PHE A 644 -28.42 3.89 -2.77
C PHE A 644 -28.84 4.75 -3.96
N GLY A 645 -28.35 4.47 -5.19
CA GLY A 645 -28.90 5.04 -6.43
C GLY A 645 -28.44 6.46 -6.76
N PHE A 646 -28.30 7.32 -5.74
CA PHE A 646 -27.59 8.61 -5.80
C PHE A 646 -26.10 8.50 -5.41
N PHE A 647 -25.61 7.28 -5.18
CA PHE A 647 -24.18 6.94 -5.19
C PHE A 647 -23.80 6.02 -6.35
N ALA A 648 -24.75 5.73 -7.24
CA ALA A 648 -24.58 4.73 -8.29
C ALA A 648 -23.79 5.26 -9.50
N PHE A 649 -22.80 6.13 -9.28
CA PHE A 649 -22.04 6.82 -10.32
C PHE A 649 -20.69 6.15 -10.65
N ILE A 650 -20.26 5.13 -9.90
CA ILE A 650 -19.01 4.40 -10.14
C ILE A 650 -19.34 3.11 -10.90
N HIS A 651 -19.02 3.02 -12.18
CA HIS A 651 -19.32 1.82 -12.97
C HIS A 651 -18.52 0.60 -12.46
N GLN A 652 -19.20 -0.35 -11.81
CA GLN A 652 -18.58 -1.48 -11.11
C GLN A 652 -17.59 -2.29 -11.96
N LEU A 653 -18.00 -2.74 -13.15
CA LEU A 653 -17.12 -3.54 -14.02
C LEU A 653 -15.86 -2.78 -14.47
N GLN A 654 -15.98 -1.48 -14.76
CA GLN A 654 -14.87 -0.63 -15.17
C GLN A 654 -13.92 -0.34 -13.99
N PHE A 655 -14.47 -0.05 -12.80
CA PHE A 655 -13.69 0.14 -11.58
C PHE A 655 -12.95 -1.14 -11.17
N ASN A 656 -13.61 -2.30 -11.18
CA ASN A 656 -12.99 -3.58 -10.85
C ASN A 656 -11.89 -3.96 -11.87
N ARG A 657 -12.03 -3.59 -13.15
CA ARG A 657 -10.95 -3.73 -14.15
C ARG A 657 -9.75 -2.82 -13.86
N LEU A 658 -9.98 -1.59 -13.39
CA LEU A 658 -8.89 -0.70 -12.98
C LEU A 658 -8.21 -1.18 -11.69
N LEU A 659 -8.98 -1.66 -10.71
CA LEU A 659 -8.48 -2.24 -9.47
C LEU A 659 -7.60 -3.47 -9.74
N ALA A 660 -8.07 -4.38 -10.60
CA ALA A 660 -7.30 -5.55 -11.03
C ALA A 660 -6.01 -5.20 -11.81
N LYS A 661 -5.94 -4.00 -12.41
CA LYS A 661 -4.76 -3.49 -13.13
C LYS A 661 -3.87 -2.56 -12.29
N GLY A 662 -4.13 -2.40 -10.99
CA GLY A 662 -3.40 -1.46 -10.12
C GLY A 662 -3.59 0.03 -10.50
N LYS A 663 -4.63 0.35 -11.28
CA LYS A 663 -4.90 1.69 -11.85
C LYS A 663 -6.15 2.36 -11.27
N ALA A 664 -6.71 1.84 -10.17
CA ALA A 664 -7.82 2.47 -9.47
C ALA A 664 -7.35 3.76 -8.77
N PRO A 665 -8.09 4.89 -8.83
CA PRO A 665 -7.69 6.12 -8.16
C PRO A 665 -7.64 5.95 -6.63
N ARG A 666 -6.51 6.28 -5.99
CA ARG A 666 -6.25 6.00 -4.57
C ARG A 666 -7.26 6.67 -3.65
N GLU A 667 -7.43 7.98 -3.78
CA GLU A 667 -8.29 8.79 -2.91
C GLU A 667 -9.77 8.39 -3.03
N LEU A 668 -10.23 8.07 -4.25
CA LEU A 668 -11.57 7.52 -4.49
C LEU A 668 -11.75 6.15 -3.85
N THR A 669 -10.76 5.27 -3.98
CA THR A 669 -10.78 3.92 -3.40
C THR A 669 -10.84 3.98 -1.87
N LEU A 670 -10.04 4.85 -1.24
CA LEU A 670 -10.09 5.11 0.21
C LEU A 670 -11.48 5.57 0.66
N MET A 671 -12.11 6.50 -0.05
CA MET A 671 -13.47 6.93 0.30
C MET A 671 -14.54 5.86 0.10
N MET A 672 -14.40 5.01 -0.92
CA MET A 672 -15.29 3.86 -1.14
C MET A 672 -15.24 2.89 0.04
N ILE A 673 -14.03 2.47 0.46
CA ILE A 673 -13.88 1.51 1.57
C ILE A 673 -14.28 2.13 2.92
N ALA A 674 -13.94 3.40 3.19
CA ALA A 674 -14.36 4.09 4.41
C ALA A 674 -15.90 4.16 4.50
N SER A 675 -16.55 4.56 3.42
CA SER A 675 -18.02 4.63 3.34
C SER A 675 -18.68 3.27 3.51
N ALA A 676 -18.04 2.18 3.07
CA ALA A 676 -18.52 0.81 3.25
C ALA A 676 -18.39 0.33 4.71
N ILE A 677 -17.27 0.62 5.39
CA ILE A 677 -17.06 0.25 6.80
C ILE A 677 -18.03 1.00 7.73
N CYS A 678 -18.29 2.29 7.48
CA CYS A 678 -19.27 3.08 8.24
C CYS A 678 -20.67 2.42 8.28
N ARG A 679 -21.04 1.60 7.29
CA ARG A 679 -22.31 0.87 7.26
C ARG A 679 -22.33 -0.44 8.06
N ARG A 680 -21.19 -0.93 8.58
CA ARG A 680 -21.09 -2.23 9.30
C ARG A 680 -21.24 -2.15 10.83
N SER A 681 -21.16 -0.98 11.45
CA SER A 681 -21.47 -0.73 12.89
C SER A 681 -20.45 -1.27 13.94
N ASP A 682 -19.23 -1.65 13.57
CA ASP A 682 -18.18 -2.02 14.55
C ASP A 682 -17.35 -0.79 14.95
N SER A 683 -17.31 -0.48 16.26
CA SER A 683 -16.66 0.73 16.79
C SER A 683 -15.15 0.77 16.61
N ARG A 684 -14.46 -0.38 16.48
CA ARG A 684 -13.00 -0.41 16.25
C ARG A 684 -12.64 -0.09 14.80
N GLU A 685 -13.45 -0.55 13.86
CA GLU A 685 -13.23 -0.32 12.43
C GLU A 685 -13.61 1.10 11.98
N LEU A 686 -14.53 1.76 12.69
CA LEU A 686 -14.89 3.16 12.45
C LEU A 686 -13.69 4.11 12.57
N ALA A 687 -12.79 3.91 13.54
CA ALA A 687 -11.59 4.74 13.70
C ALA A 687 -10.62 4.63 12.50
N LYS A 688 -10.53 3.45 11.87
CA LYS A 688 -9.73 3.24 10.65
C LYS A 688 -10.40 3.93 9.45
N ALA A 689 -11.71 3.77 9.30
CA ALA A 689 -12.49 4.41 8.24
C ALA A 689 -12.41 5.94 8.31
N ASP A 690 -12.45 6.50 9.51
CA ASP A 690 -12.25 7.94 9.77
C ASP A 690 -10.86 8.40 9.31
N ALA A 691 -9.80 7.69 9.71
CA ALA A 691 -8.43 8.02 9.29
C ALA A 691 -8.25 7.97 7.76
N TRP A 692 -8.89 7.02 7.06
CA TRP A 692 -8.88 6.94 5.60
C TRP A 692 -9.66 8.08 4.94
N ALA A 693 -10.81 8.45 5.51
CA ALA A 693 -11.62 9.55 5.02
C ALA A 693 -10.90 10.90 5.20
N ASP A 694 -10.35 11.15 6.39
CA ASP A 694 -9.59 12.37 6.70
C ASP A 694 -8.37 12.51 5.77
N LYS A 695 -7.66 11.40 5.50
CA LYS A 695 -6.53 11.37 4.55
C LYS A 695 -6.96 11.67 3.11
N ALA A 696 -8.06 11.08 2.64
CA ALA A 696 -8.58 11.33 1.29
C ALA A 696 -9.08 12.78 1.13
N ILE A 697 -9.74 13.34 2.15
CA ILE A 697 -10.16 14.74 2.18
C ILE A 697 -8.92 15.66 2.14
N ALA A 698 -7.94 15.43 3.02
CA ALA A 698 -6.71 16.24 3.09
C ALA A 698 -5.90 16.20 1.78
N ALA A 699 -5.89 15.07 1.07
CA ALA A 699 -5.21 14.94 -0.22
C ALA A 699 -5.93 15.64 -1.39
N VAL A 700 -7.27 15.69 -1.37
CA VAL A 700 -8.05 16.30 -2.46
C VAL A 700 -8.31 17.79 -2.25
N LEU A 701 -8.59 18.23 -1.03
CA LEU A 701 -9.08 19.59 -0.73
C LEU A 701 -8.14 20.71 -1.21
N PRO A 702 -6.80 20.65 -1.04
CA PRO A 702 -5.89 21.68 -1.56
C PRO A 702 -5.84 21.71 -3.09
N ARG A 703 -5.99 20.54 -3.73
CA ARG A 703 -5.89 20.39 -5.20
C ARG A 703 -7.07 21.02 -5.93
N ILE A 704 -8.25 21.16 -5.29
CA ILE A 704 -9.45 21.78 -5.90
C ILE A 704 -9.13 23.16 -6.48
N TYR A 705 -8.29 23.94 -5.80
CA TYR A 705 -7.91 25.30 -6.19
C TYR A 705 -6.78 25.34 -7.25
N GLN A 706 -6.12 24.21 -7.51
CA GLN A 706 -5.02 24.07 -8.48
C GLN A 706 -5.49 23.38 -9.78
N GLY A 707 -6.52 22.53 -9.69
CA GLY A 707 -7.16 21.86 -10.83
C GLY A 707 -8.11 20.75 -10.37
N PHE A 708 -9.33 20.75 -10.92
CA PHE A 708 -10.40 19.82 -10.56
C PHE A 708 -10.76 18.87 -11.72
N GLY A 709 -11.30 17.72 -11.38
CA GLY A 709 -11.76 16.70 -12.33
C GLY A 709 -12.84 15.80 -11.73
N VAL A 710 -13.43 14.94 -12.57
CA VAL A 710 -14.59 14.12 -12.19
C VAL A 710 -14.26 13.16 -11.05
N VAL A 711 -13.06 12.56 -11.04
CA VAL A 711 -12.62 11.62 -9.99
C VAL A 711 -12.49 12.34 -8.63
N GLN A 712 -11.99 13.57 -8.61
CA GLN A 712 -11.98 14.41 -7.42
C GLN A 712 -13.40 14.75 -6.97
N LEU A 713 -14.31 15.08 -7.89
CA LEU A 713 -15.72 15.34 -7.59
C LEU A 713 -16.42 14.09 -7.00
N MET A 714 -16.23 12.91 -7.60
CA MET A 714 -16.70 11.62 -7.07
C MET A 714 -16.19 11.36 -5.63
N THR A 715 -14.91 11.66 -5.37
CA THR A 715 -14.29 11.48 -4.05
C THR A 715 -14.89 12.43 -3.02
N LEU A 716 -15.09 13.70 -3.38
CA LEU A 716 -15.67 14.71 -2.49
C LEU A 716 -17.17 14.49 -2.21
N LEU A 717 -17.93 13.92 -3.16
CA LEU A 717 -19.33 13.52 -2.93
C LEU A 717 -19.43 12.39 -1.89
N LEU A 718 -18.52 11.41 -1.93
CA LEU A 718 -18.43 10.39 -0.88
C LEU A 718 -18.01 11.00 0.45
N ALA A 719 -17.00 11.88 0.45
CA ALA A 719 -16.51 12.56 1.65
C ALA A 719 -17.59 13.44 2.31
N GLN A 720 -18.37 14.20 1.52
CA GLN A 720 -19.48 15.01 2.00
C GLN A 720 -20.47 14.19 2.84
N ALA A 721 -20.86 13.02 2.34
CA ALA A 721 -21.80 12.16 3.04
C ALA A 721 -21.18 11.39 4.21
N TYR A 722 -19.89 11.07 4.12
CA TYR A 722 -19.14 10.49 5.23
C TYR A 722 -19.09 11.47 6.42
N GLU A 723 -18.72 12.73 6.16
CA GLU A 723 -18.73 13.82 7.15
C GLU A 723 -20.13 14.10 7.72
N LEU A 724 -21.18 13.94 6.90
CA LEU A 724 -22.57 14.05 7.37
C LEU A 724 -22.91 12.94 8.39
N ASN A 725 -22.47 11.70 8.15
CA ASN A 725 -22.68 10.59 9.09
C ASN A 725 -21.89 10.78 10.41
N ARG A 726 -20.65 11.30 10.34
CA ARG A 726 -19.86 11.69 11.52
C ARG A 726 -20.46 12.85 12.33
N GLY A 727 -21.48 13.55 11.81
CA GLY A 727 -22.04 14.75 12.44
C GLY A 727 -21.19 16.02 12.26
N ASN A 728 -20.25 16.03 11.30
CA ASN A 728 -19.46 17.19 10.92
C ASN A 728 -20.19 18.04 9.86
N PHE A 729 -21.36 18.58 10.21
CA PHE A 729 -22.23 19.30 9.26
C PHE A 729 -21.51 20.45 8.55
N SER A 730 -20.76 21.28 9.28
CA SER A 730 -20.04 22.41 8.70
C SER A 730 -19.02 21.97 7.64
N SER A 731 -18.34 20.84 7.86
CA SER A 731 -17.44 20.20 6.88
C SER A 731 -18.22 19.68 5.66
N ALA A 732 -19.27 18.88 5.89
CA ALA A 732 -20.14 18.36 4.83
C ALA A 732 -20.78 19.46 3.96
N TRP A 733 -21.19 20.58 4.56
CA TRP A 733 -21.74 21.74 3.85
C TRP A 733 -20.69 22.45 2.97
N ILE A 734 -19.46 22.61 3.47
CA ILE A 734 -18.35 23.20 2.69
C ILE A 734 -17.98 22.27 1.52
N LEU A 735 -17.84 20.96 1.78
CA LEU A 735 -17.58 19.96 0.75
C LEU A 735 -18.68 19.94 -0.32
N GLY A 736 -19.96 20.02 0.08
CA GLY A 736 -21.09 20.10 -0.85
C GLY A 736 -21.06 21.35 -1.75
N ARG A 737 -20.74 22.52 -1.19
CA ARG A 737 -20.55 23.75 -1.98
C ARG A 737 -19.39 23.63 -2.97
N ASN A 738 -18.29 22.99 -2.57
CA ASN A 738 -17.18 22.71 -3.46
C ASN A 738 -17.57 21.72 -4.58
N CYS A 739 -18.34 20.67 -4.27
CA CYS A 739 -18.88 19.74 -5.26
C CYS A 739 -19.76 20.44 -6.30
N THR A 740 -20.67 21.31 -5.85
CA THR A 740 -21.50 22.15 -6.75
C THR A 740 -20.63 23.04 -7.65
N ARG A 741 -19.67 23.76 -7.08
CA ARG A 741 -18.79 24.66 -7.85
C ARG A 741 -17.97 23.90 -8.89
N MET A 742 -17.36 22.77 -8.51
CA MET A 742 -16.62 21.91 -9.43
C MET A 742 -17.52 21.39 -10.55
N MET A 743 -18.71 20.87 -10.24
CA MET A 743 -19.68 20.42 -11.23
C MET A 743 -20.08 21.54 -12.21
N GLN A 744 -20.33 22.76 -11.68
CA GLN A 744 -20.67 23.95 -12.47
C GLN A 744 -19.54 24.39 -13.39
N MET A 745 -18.31 24.45 -12.90
CA MET A 745 -17.12 24.80 -13.70
C MET A 745 -16.81 23.75 -14.77
N MET A 746 -17.17 22.49 -14.54
CA MET A 746 -17.11 21.40 -15.52
C MET A 746 -18.35 21.32 -16.43
N SER A 747 -19.30 22.25 -16.33
CA SER A 747 -20.55 22.29 -17.12
C SER A 747 -21.38 20.98 -17.12
N LEU A 748 -21.26 20.14 -16.09
CA LEU A 748 -21.92 18.82 -16.08
C LEU A 748 -23.45 18.94 -15.95
N GLN A 749 -23.96 20.01 -15.36
CA GLN A 749 -25.39 20.35 -15.28
C GLN A 749 -26.05 20.63 -16.65
N THR A 750 -25.25 20.92 -17.68
CA THR A 750 -25.68 21.07 -19.08
C THR A 750 -25.05 20.03 -19.99
N PHE A 751 -24.54 18.91 -19.45
CA PHE A 751 -23.70 17.96 -20.18
C PHE A 751 -24.30 17.53 -21.53
N ASP A 752 -25.60 17.19 -21.57
CA ASP A 752 -26.31 16.75 -22.79
C ASP A 752 -26.52 17.86 -23.85
N ARG A 753 -26.23 19.13 -23.52
CA ARG A 753 -26.18 20.26 -24.47
C ARG A 753 -24.73 20.70 -24.78
N THR A 754 -23.79 20.46 -23.87
CA THR A 754 -22.41 20.99 -23.93
C THR A 754 -21.41 20.00 -24.53
N TYR A 755 -21.59 18.69 -24.33
CA TYR A 755 -20.67 17.66 -24.80
C TYR A 755 -21.28 16.82 -25.94
N PRO A 756 -20.47 16.35 -26.90
CA PRO A 756 -20.96 15.46 -27.95
C PRO A 756 -21.50 14.15 -27.35
N SER A 757 -22.56 13.62 -27.95
CA SER A 757 -23.24 12.38 -27.50
C SER A 757 -22.33 11.15 -27.48
N TYR A 758 -21.21 11.20 -28.20
CA TYR A 758 -20.10 10.26 -28.10
C TYR A 758 -18.86 11.01 -27.64
N LEU A 759 -18.42 10.76 -26.40
CA LEU A 759 -17.02 10.94 -26.03
C LEU A 759 -16.21 9.89 -26.81
N THR A 760 -15.66 10.28 -27.95
CA THR A 760 -14.89 9.39 -28.81
C THR A 760 -13.67 8.85 -28.06
N SER A 761 -13.35 7.57 -28.30
CA SER A 761 -12.32 6.82 -27.58
C SER A 761 -10.87 7.17 -27.97
N ASP A 762 -10.63 8.39 -28.46
CA ASP A 762 -9.32 8.86 -28.90
C ASP A 762 -8.64 9.73 -27.84
N SER A 763 -7.34 9.52 -27.68
CA SER A 763 -6.39 10.18 -26.76
C SER A 763 -6.34 9.72 -25.28
N ASN A 764 -5.33 8.89 -24.99
CA ASN A 764 -4.39 8.89 -23.84
C ASN A 764 -4.81 9.15 -22.36
N SER A 765 -6.08 9.35 -22.01
CA SER A 765 -6.47 9.58 -20.62
C SER A 765 -6.50 8.29 -19.78
N LYS A 766 -5.64 8.22 -18.74
CA LYS A 766 -5.49 7.06 -17.84
C LYS A 766 -6.78 6.60 -17.14
N TYR A 767 -7.79 7.47 -17.04
CA TYR A 767 -9.04 7.23 -16.30
C TYR A 767 -10.31 7.29 -17.17
N LEU A 768 -10.20 7.37 -18.50
CA LEU A 768 -11.35 7.48 -19.41
C LEU A 768 -12.39 6.35 -19.21
N GLN A 769 -11.93 5.18 -18.74
CA GLN A 769 -12.77 4.03 -18.41
C GLN A 769 -13.75 4.25 -17.25
N LEU A 770 -13.64 5.32 -16.44
CA LEU A 770 -14.64 5.65 -15.40
C LEU A 770 -15.61 6.77 -15.82
N LEU A 771 -15.45 7.32 -17.03
CA LEU A 771 -16.05 8.58 -17.46
C LEU A 771 -17.09 8.38 -18.57
N SER A 772 -17.90 7.33 -18.48
CA SER A 772 -19.01 7.15 -19.42
C SER A 772 -20.04 8.29 -19.28
N SER A 773 -20.73 8.63 -20.36
CA SER A 773 -21.74 9.71 -20.36
C SER A 773 -22.78 9.55 -19.25
N GLU A 774 -23.20 8.31 -18.96
CA GLU A 774 -24.12 8.00 -17.87
C GLU A 774 -23.46 8.13 -16.48
N ALA A 775 -22.19 7.76 -16.31
CA ALA A 775 -21.46 8.01 -15.06
C ALA A 775 -21.39 9.52 -14.77
N LEU A 776 -21.10 10.35 -15.79
CA LEU A 776 -21.07 11.81 -15.69
C LEU A 776 -22.44 12.40 -15.32
N ARG A 777 -23.52 11.96 -16.00
CA ARG A 777 -24.90 12.33 -15.63
C ARG A 777 -25.18 11.99 -14.17
N ARG A 778 -24.83 10.77 -13.74
CA ARG A 778 -25.06 10.30 -12.37
C ARG A 778 -24.25 11.08 -11.34
N VAL A 779 -23.00 11.45 -11.60
CA VAL A 779 -22.23 12.37 -10.73
C VAL A 779 -22.98 13.70 -10.54
N ALA A 780 -23.39 14.35 -11.64
CA ALA A 780 -24.09 15.64 -11.56
C ALA A 780 -25.44 15.54 -10.81
N TRP A 781 -26.20 14.48 -11.05
CA TRP A 781 -27.44 14.21 -10.32
C TRP A 781 -27.22 13.90 -8.83
N SER A 782 -26.09 13.33 -8.47
CA SER A 782 -25.72 13.05 -7.08
C SER A 782 -25.40 14.34 -6.34
N THR A 783 -24.65 15.26 -6.97
CA THR A 783 -24.44 16.63 -6.47
C THR A 783 -25.77 17.35 -6.27
N PHE A 784 -26.68 17.29 -7.25
CA PHE A 784 -28.02 17.88 -7.15
C PHE A 784 -28.83 17.29 -5.99
N TYR A 785 -28.83 15.96 -5.84
CA TYR A 785 -29.54 15.28 -4.75
C TYR A 785 -29.03 15.74 -3.38
N PHE A 786 -27.71 15.85 -3.20
CA PHE A 786 -27.13 16.30 -1.92
C PHE A 786 -27.44 17.76 -1.58
N ASP A 787 -27.28 18.71 -2.50
CA ASP A 787 -27.67 20.12 -2.30
C ASP A 787 -29.17 20.23 -1.96
N THR A 788 -30.00 19.38 -2.57
CA THR A 788 -31.46 19.33 -2.43
C THR A 788 -31.95 18.67 -1.13
N ILE A 789 -31.25 17.66 -0.62
CA ILE A 789 -31.65 16.91 0.58
C ILE A 789 -31.17 17.58 1.87
N ILE A 790 -29.98 18.18 1.84
CA ILE A 790 -29.37 18.83 3.00
C ILE A 790 -30.09 20.15 3.37
N ASP A 791 -30.73 20.82 2.40
CA ASP A 791 -31.51 22.04 2.68
C ASP A 791 -32.72 21.79 3.61
N GLY A 792 -32.86 22.66 4.62
CA GLY A 792 -34.01 22.75 5.52
C GLY A 792 -35.11 23.69 5.01
N GLY A 793 -35.20 23.88 3.70
CA GLY A 793 -36.18 24.73 3.00
C GLY A 793 -35.94 26.23 3.10
N ARG A 794 -34.72 26.71 3.38
CA ARG A 794 -34.45 28.17 3.45
C ARG A 794 -34.05 28.69 2.07
N TYR A 795 -34.73 29.74 1.61
CA TYR A 795 -34.34 30.42 0.37
C TYR A 795 -32.91 30.95 0.44
N GLY A 796 -32.16 30.85 -0.66
CA GLY A 796 -30.76 31.31 -0.74
C GLY A 796 -29.71 30.40 -0.08
N PHE A 797 -30.07 29.27 0.53
CA PHE A 797 -29.09 28.32 1.09
C PHE A 797 -28.64 27.22 0.14
N HIS A 798 -29.45 26.91 -0.88
CA HIS A 798 -29.11 26.01 -1.97
C HIS A 798 -28.08 26.68 -2.91
N THR A 799 -27.15 25.88 -3.42
CA THR A 799 -26.08 26.36 -4.32
C THR A 799 -26.45 26.17 -5.79
N LEU A 800 -27.45 25.30 -6.07
CA LEU A 800 -27.89 24.93 -7.41
C LEU A 800 -29.29 25.47 -7.73
N ASP A 801 -29.45 26.17 -8.85
CA ASP A 801 -30.77 26.44 -9.45
C ASP A 801 -31.26 25.17 -10.18
N GLU A 802 -32.48 24.73 -9.87
CA GLU A 802 -33.14 23.60 -10.53
C GLU A 802 -33.32 23.85 -12.04
N LYS A 803 -33.57 25.11 -12.45
CA LYS A 803 -33.76 25.49 -13.87
C LYS A 803 -32.46 25.48 -14.68
N ALA A 804 -31.31 25.47 -14.02
CA ALA A 804 -30.00 25.36 -14.65
C ALA A 804 -29.63 23.91 -15.03
N PHE A 805 -30.35 22.90 -14.51
CA PHE A 805 -30.16 21.51 -14.91
C PHE A 805 -30.86 21.22 -16.25
N ARG A 806 -30.08 21.27 -17.33
CA ARG A 806 -30.49 20.85 -18.68
C ARG A 806 -29.81 19.52 -19.02
N LEU A 807 -30.04 18.56 -18.12
CA LEU A 807 -29.47 17.21 -18.09
C LEU A 807 -30.62 16.18 -18.14
N GLN A 808 -30.41 15.04 -18.80
CA GLN A 808 -31.35 13.93 -18.80
C GLN A 808 -31.16 13.06 -17.54
N LEU A 809 -32.25 12.49 -17.03
CA LEU A 809 -32.29 11.68 -15.81
C LEU A 809 -31.56 10.33 -15.99
N PRO A 810 -31.05 9.71 -14.91
CA PRO A 810 -30.31 8.45 -15.02
C PRO A 810 -31.12 7.30 -15.64
N CYS A 811 -30.45 6.49 -16.47
CA CYS A 811 -31.03 5.25 -16.98
C CYS A 811 -31.07 4.16 -15.89
N ASP A 812 -31.73 3.03 -16.17
CA ASP A 812 -31.69 1.88 -15.25
C ASP A 812 -30.31 1.21 -15.17
N GLU A 813 -30.12 0.36 -14.16
CA GLU A 813 -28.80 -0.18 -13.86
C GLU A 813 -28.28 -1.17 -14.88
N GLY A 814 -29.15 -1.98 -15.48
CA GLY A 814 -28.71 -2.95 -16.49
C GLY A 814 -28.05 -2.23 -17.65
N ARG A 815 -28.65 -1.12 -18.06
CA ARG A 815 -28.16 -0.21 -19.11
C ARG A 815 -26.88 0.53 -18.71
N PHE A 816 -26.80 1.01 -17.47
CA PHE A 816 -25.58 1.64 -16.96
C PHE A 816 -24.40 0.67 -16.93
N LEU A 817 -24.59 -0.54 -16.40
CA LEU A 817 -23.55 -1.57 -16.31
C LEU A 817 -23.21 -2.22 -17.67
N GLY A 818 -24.17 -2.19 -18.61
CA GLY A 818 -23.96 -2.52 -20.03
C GLY A 818 -23.30 -1.40 -20.82
N ASN A 819 -23.13 -0.21 -20.23
CA ASN A 819 -22.61 1.00 -20.88
C ASN A 819 -23.40 1.38 -22.15
N GLU A 820 -24.74 1.20 -22.12
CA GLU A 820 -25.64 1.49 -23.24
C GLU A 820 -25.89 3.01 -23.38
N ALA A 821 -25.62 3.55 -24.57
CA ALA A 821 -25.88 4.96 -24.88
C ALA A 821 -27.37 5.22 -25.13
N ILE A 822 -28.07 5.83 -24.16
CA ILE A 822 -29.52 5.96 -24.18
C ILE A 822 -29.98 7.38 -23.86
N ILE A 823 -30.94 7.84 -24.66
CA ILE A 823 -31.70 9.08 -24.45
C ILE A 823 -32.75 8.83 -23.37
N THR A 824 -32.68 9.60 -22.30
CA THR A 824 -33.62 9.57 -21.16
C THR A 824 -34.39 10.89 -21.06
N GLU A 825 -35.24 11.02 -20.04
CA GLU A 825 -36.14 12.17 -19.89
C GLU A 825 -35.52 13.29 -19.05
N PRO A 826 -35.86 14.57 -19.30
CA PRO A 826 -35.47 15.68 -18.41
C PRO A 826 -36.18 15.63 -17.04
N LEU A 827 -35.70 16.44 -16.10
CA LEU A 827 -36.31 16.65 -14.78
C LEU A 827 -37.71 17.28 -14.88
N HIS A 828 -37.88 18.25 -15.78
CA HIS A 828 -39.14 18.90 -16.10
C HIS A 828 -39.49 18.73 -17.58
N TYR A 829 -40.79 18.61 -17.88
CA TYR A 829 -41.28 18.71 -19.26
C TYR A 829 -41.57 20.19 -19.59
N ASP A 830 -40.64 20.84 -20.28
CA ASP A 830 -40.90 22.16 -20.88
C ASP A 830 -41.87 21.97 -22.08
N GLN A 831 -43.09 22.51 -22.00
CA GLN A 831 -44.07 22.34 -23.09
C GLN A 831 -43.65 23.09 -24.38
N ALA A 832 -42.74 24.05 -24.26
CA ALA A 832 -42.26 24.89 -25.37
C ALA A 832 -41.12 24.26 -26.20
N GLU A 833 -40.36 23.31 -25.65
CA GLU A 833 -39.24 22.66 -26.36
C GLU A 833 -39.63 21.24 -26.84
N ARG A 834 -40.59 21.14 -27.79
CA ARG A 834 -40.81 19.89 -28.54
C ARG A 834 -39.91 19.86 -29.79
N PRO A 835 -38.97 18.90 -29.93
CA PRO A 835 -38.37 18.62 -31.22
C PRO A 835 -39.36 17.82 -32.06
N GLU A 836 -39.94 18.44 -33.09
CA GLU A 836 -40.64 17.74 -34.16
C GLU A 836 -39.63 17.01 -35.06
N THR A 837 -38.97 15.96 -34.57
CA THR A 837 -38.17 15.03 -35.40
C THR A 837 -37.71 13.79 -34.63
N SER A 838 -38.41 12.69 -34.80
CA SER A 838 -37.82 11.34 -34.95
C SER A 838 -38.90 10.32 -35.29
N ALA A 839 -39.04 10.03 -36.59
CA ALA A 839 -39.93 8.99 -37.07
C ALA A 839 -39.28 7.60 -36.90
N GLN A 840 -39.17 7.12 -35.66
CA GLN A 840 -38.85 5.73 -35.32
C GLN A 840 -39.58 5.37 -34.00
N GLY A 841 -40.30 4.25 -34.01
CA GLY A 841 -41.44 4.07 -33.11
C GLY A 841 -41.15 3.54 -31.70
N GLN A 842 -42.16 3.68 -30.84
CA GLN A 842 -42.47 2.77 -29.73
C GLN A 842 -41.43 2.53 -28.61
N HIS A 843 -40.46 3.43 -28.39
CA HIS A 843 -39.83 3.48 -27.06
C HIS A 843 -40.83 3.99 -26.01
N LEU A 844 -41.40 3.05 -25.25
CA LEU A 844 -42.29 3.30 -24.11
C LEU A 844 -41.69 4.37 -23.18
N LYS A 845 -42.39 5.50 -23.00
CA LYS A 845 -41.99 6.56 -22.04
C LYS A 845 -41.73 5.95 -20.66
N GLY A 846 -40.67 6.39 -19.99
CA GLY A 846 -40.19 5.83 -18.72
C GLY A 846 -39.58 4.42 -18.75
N SER A 847 -39.59 3.68 -19.88
CA SER A 847 -39.06 2.29 -19.89
C SER A 847 -37.55 2.20 -19.60
N SER A 848 -36.77 3.20 -20.01
CA SER A 848 -35.34 3.35 -19.80
C SER A 848 -34.94 3.97 -18.45
N LEU A 849 -35.88 4.53 -17.68
CA LEU A 849 -35.58 5.25 -16.43
C LEU A 849 -35.37 4.29 -15.25
N GLY A 850 -34.24 4.46 -14.56
CA GLY A 850 -33.93 3.76 -13.32
C GLY A 850 -34.69 4.30 -12.11
N ILE A 851 -34.67 3.56 -11.00
CA ILE A 851 -35.28 4.00 -9.74
C ILE A 851 -34.68 5.32 -9.23
N SER A 852 -33.39 5.56 -9.48
CA SER A 852 -32.69 6.82 -9.16
C SER A 852 -33.35 8.05 -9.81
N ALA A 853 -33.87 7.94 -11.03
CA ALA A 853 -34.56 9.04 -11.70
C ALA A 853 -35.83 9.48 -10.94
N TYR A 854 -36.60 8.52 -10.44
CA TYR A 854 -37.78 8.77 -9.62
C TYR A 854 -37.40 9.29 -8.22
N LEU A 855 -36.29 8.83 -7.65
CA LEU A 855 -35.76 9.36 -6.40
C LEU A 855 -35.36 10.84 -6.53
N ILE A 856 -34.66 11.21 -7.61
CA ILE A 856 -34.28 12.59 -7.93
C ILE A 856 -35.51 13.49 -8.10
N ARG A 857 -36.52 13.06 -8.88
CA ARG A 857 -37.79 13.78 -9.02
C ARG A 857 -38.51 13.95 -7.66
N THR A 858 -38.47 12.94 -6.79
CA THR A 858 -39.02 13.01 -5.42
C THR A 858 -38.28 14.03 -4.55
N ALA A 859 -36.95 14.05 -4.61
CA ALA A 859 -36.12 15.00 -3.86
C ALA A 859 -36.35 16.45 -4.31
N ALA A 860 -36.46 16.68 -5.62
CA ALA A 860 -36.80 17.98 -6.21
C ALA A 860 -38.18 18.49 -5.73
N ALA A 861 -39.21 17.65 -5.80
CA ALA A 861 -40.54 17.96 -5.27
C ALA A 861 -40.50 18.25 -3.76
N ARG A 862 -39.68 17.50 -2.99
CA ARG A 862 -39.49 17.73 -1.54
C ARG A 862 -38.90 19.11 -1.26
N ARG A 863 -37.91 19.55 -2.03
CA ARG A 863 -37.31 20.89 -1.89
C ARG A 863 -38.32 22.00 -2.20
N ARG A 864 -39.15 21.86 -3.25
CA ARG A 864 -40.27 22.79 -3.51
C ARG A 864 -41.24 22.83 -2.33
N ALA A 865 -41.66 21.68 -1.80
CA ALA A 865 -42.58 21.60 -0.67
C ALA A 865 -42.00 22.19 0.64
N LEU A 866 -40.70 21.97 0.92
CA LEU A 866 -40.02 22.57 2.07
C LEU A 866 -39.89 24.10 1.94
N PHE A 867 -39.56 24.60 0.75
CA PHE A 867 -39.50 26.05 0.51
C PHE A 867 -40.88 26.71 0.62
N PHE A 868 -41.93 26.07 0.10
CA PHE A 868 -43.31 26.52 0.29
C PHE A 868 -43.71 26.55 1.78
N ALA A 869 -43.45 25.46 2.52
CA ALA A 869 -43.70 25.40 3.97
C ALA A 869 -42.90 26.46 4.75
N PHE A 870 -41.69 26.81 4.30
CA PHE A 870 -40.91 27.88 4.89
C PHE A 870 -41.55 29.26 4.68
N ARG A 871 -41.92 29.63 3.45
CA ARG A 871 -42.64 30.89 3.15
C ARG A 871 -43.95 30.99 3.95
N ALA A 872 -44.73 29.91 3.94
CA ALA A 872 -45.95 29.82 4.74
C ALA A 872 -45.68 30.11 6.22
N SER A 873 -44.63 29.53 6.82
CA SER A 873 -44.28 29.78 8.23
C SER A 873 -43.88 31.23 8.53
N HIS A 874 -43.29 31.98 7.58
CA HIS A 874 -42.75 33.35 7.81
C HIS A 874 -43.72 34.50 7.50
N LYS A 875 -44.94 34.20 7.02
CA LYS A 875 -45.99 35.20 6.70
C LYS A 875 -45.62 36.18 5.57
N GLU A 876 -44.78 35.75 4.62
CA GLU A 876 -44.29 36.59 3.51
C GLU A 876 -45.36 36.85 2.43
N ASP A 877 -46.37 35.99 2.32
CA ASP A 877 -47.43 36.02 1.30
C ASP A 877 -48.85 36.05 1.92
N SER A 878 -49.83 36.53 1.15
CA SER A 878 -51.25 36.56 1.56
C SER A 878 -51.88 35.17 1.62
N GLY A 879 -52.88 34.98 2.48
CA GLY A 879 -53.52 33.68 2.71
C GLY A 879 -54.13 33.06 1.45
N GLU A 880 -54.84 33.87 0.64
CA GLU A 880 -55.46 33.41 -0.61
C GLU A 880 -54.42 32.92 -1.63
N LYS A 881 -53.32 33.67 -1.80
CA LYS A 881 -52.20 33.29 -2.70
C LYS A 881 -51.57 31.97 -2.26
N LEU A 882 -51.32 31.82 -0.96
CA LEU A 882 -50.78 30.58 -0.39
C LEU A 882 -51.73 29.39 -0.57
N ILE A 883 -53.06 29.57 -0.51
CA ILE A 883 -54.03 28.50 -0.74
C ILE A 883 -54.01 28.03 -2.21
N VAL A 884 -53.90 28.96 -3.18
CA VAL A 884 -53.80 28.60 -4.62
C VAL A 884 -52.48 27.89 -4.91
N GLU A 885 -51.36 28.38 -4.39
CA GLU A 885 -50.05 27.73 -4.54
C GLU A 885 -50.01 26.34 -3.86
N LEU A 886 -50.65 26.18 -2.69
CA LEU A 886 -50.77 24.90 -2.00
C LEU A 886 -51.53 23.87 -2.84
N ALA A 887 -52.68 24.25 -3.42
CA ALA A 887 -53.47 23.35 -4.26
C ALA A 887 -52.73 22.92 -5.53
N ALA A 888 -51.97 23.83 -6.14
CA ALA A 888 -51.11 23.51 -7.29
C ALA A 888 -49.99 22.53 -6.91
N LEU A 889 -49.36 22.73 -5.75
CA LEU A 889 -48.32 21.85 -5.22
C LEU A 889 -48.85 20.46 -4.84
N GLU A 890 -50.04 20.36 -4.24
CA GLU A 890 -50.70 19.07 -3.96
C GLU A 890 -50.99 18.32 -5.25
N ALA A 891 -51.55 18.98 -6.27
CA ALA A 891 -51.81 18.37 -7.58
C ALA A 891 -50.52 17.92 -8.29
N GLU A 892 -49.42 18.70 -8.21
CA GLU A 892 -48.11 18.31 -8.75
C GLU A 892 -47.58 17.04 -8.08
N ILE A 893 -47.66 16.97 -6.74
CA ILE A 893 -47.19 15.81 -5.96
C ILE A 893 -48.06 14.58 -6.22
N GLU A 894 -49.39 14.71 -6.29
CA GLU A 894 -50.30 13.60 -6.60
C GLU A 894 -50.10 13.10 -8.04
N HIS A 895 -49.87 14.00 -9.01
CA HIS A 895 -49.50 13.61 -10.37
C HIS A 895 -48.17 12.84 -10.41
N PHE A 896 -47.13 13.34 -9.73
CA PHE A 896 -45.84 12.65 -9.67
C PHE A 896 -45.92 11.29 -8.96
N VAL A 897 -46.69 11.21 -7.87
CA VAL A 897 -46.93 9.98 -7.10
C VAL A 897 -47.71 8.95 -7.91
N SER A 898 -48.65 9.36 -8.76
CA SER A 898 -49.45 8.46 -9.63
C SER A 898 -48.76 8.10 -10.95
N ALA A 899 -47.83 8.92 -11.44
CA ALA A 899 -47.03 8.67 -12.65
C ALA A 899 -45.88 7.65 -12.45
N LEU A 900 -45.79 6.99 -11.28
CA LEU A 900 -44.78 5.97 -11.01
C LEU A 900 -45.10 4.68 -11.80
N PRO A 901 -44.14 4.08 -12.52
CA PRO A 901 -44.36 2.81 -13.20
C PRO A 901 -44.75 1.68 -12.24
N ARG A 902 -45.64 0.77 -12.68
CA ARG A 902 -46.09 -0.40 -11.90
C ARG A 902 -44.94 -1.24 -11.31
N ARG A 903 -43.81 -1.33 -12.01
CA ARG A 903 -42.58 -2.03 -11.54
C ARG A 903 -41.94 -1.40 -10.30
N PHE A 904 -42.32 -0.19 -9.92
CA PHE A 904 -41.82 0.52 -8.73
C PHE A 904 -42.94 0.77 -7.69
N HIS A 905 -44.10 0.12 -7.82
CA HIS A 905 -45.13 0.17 -6.78
C HIS A 905 -44.74 -0.69 -5.58
N LEU A 906 -45.14 -0.30 -4.37
CA LEU A 906 -44.93 -1.11 -3.17
C LEU A 906 -45.85 -2.34 -3.20
N THR A 907 -45.29 -3.50 -3.57
CA THR A 907 -45.95 -4.81 -3.61
C THR A 907 -44.94 -5.89 -3.25
N ASN A 908 -45.39 -7.05 -2.77
CA ASN A 908 -44.51 -8.17 -2.41
C ASN A 908 -43.64 -8.62 -3.60
N ASP A 909 -44.22 -8.68 -4.81
CA ASP A 909 -43.51 -9.04 -6.03
C ASP A 909 -42.40 -8.03 -6.36
N ASN A 910 -42.69 -6.72 -6.24
CA ASN A 910 -41.70 -5.68 -6.48
C ASN A 910 -40.62 -5.60 -5.38
N LEU A 911 -40.95 -5.92 -4.13
CA LEU A 911 -39.95 -6.06 -3.05
C LEU A 911 -38.95 -7.18 -3.37
N PHE A 912 -39.42 -8.31 -3.94
CA PHE A 912 -38.54 -9.38 -4.42
C PHE A 912 -37.73 -8.96 -5.66
N LEU A 913 -38.36 -8.30 -6.65
CA LEU A 913 -37.68 -7.83 -7.86
C LEU A 913 -36.58 -6.79 -7.57
N HIS A 914 -36.78 -5.92 -6.58
CA HIS A 914 -35.81 -4.88 -6.19
C HIS A 914 -34.96 -5.25 -4.97
N ARG A 915 -34.86 -6.54 -4.61
CA ARG A 915 -34.10 -7.02 -3.44
C ARG A 915 -32.64 -6.51 -3.39
N GLU A 916 -32.01 -6.33 -4.55
CA GLU A 916 -30.62 -5.86 -4.70
C GLU A 916 -30.47 -4.33 -4.61
N ARG A 917 -31.59 -3.60 -4.43
CA ARG A 917 -31.67 -2.13 -4.29
C ARG A 917 -32.69 -1.71 -3.25
N LEU A 918 -32.98 -2.61 -2.31
CA LEU A 918 -34.15 -2.49 -1.45
C LEU A 918 -34.09 -1.24 -0.56
N GLY A 919 -32.88 -0.82 -0.14
CA GLY A 919 -32.65 0.46 0.55
C GLY A 919 -33.11 1.69 -0.24
N THR A 920 -32.81 1.79 -1.55
CA THR A 920 -33.32 2.87 -2.42
C THR A 920 -34.82 2.77 -2.65
N PHE A 921 -35.33 1.56 -2.79
CA PHE A 921 -36.76 1.31 -2.95
C PHE A 921 -37.55 1.83 -1.73
N ILE A 922 -37.12 1.45 -0.53
CA ILE A 922 -37.69 1.94 0.73
C ILE A 922 -37.54 3.46 0.85
N LEU A 923 -36.36 4.02 0.55
CA LEU A 923 -36.11 5.46 0.60
C LEU A 923 -37.06 6.25 -0.34
N LEU A 924 -37.29 5.77 -1.56
CA LEU A 924 -38.25 6.37 -2.48
C LEU A 924 -39.67 6.42 -1.89
N HIS A 925 -40.14 5.33 -1.29
CA HIS A 925 -41.46 5.29 -0.68
C HIS A 925 -41.55 6.15 0.58
N VAL A 926 -40.57 6.09 1.48
CA VAL A 926 -40.52 6.93 2.70
C VAL A 926 -40.49 8.42 2.34
N LEU A 927 -39.71 8.83 1.32
CA LEU A 927 -39.71 10.22 0.86
C LEU A 927 -41.07 10.62 0.24
N ARG A 928 -41.75 9.75 -0.50
CA ARG A 928 -43.12 10.02 -1.02
C ARG A 928 -44.13 10.23 0.11
N HIS A 929 -44.09 9.44 1.19
CA HIS A 929 -44.91 9.69 2.37
C HIS A 929 -44.50 10.99 3.10
N ASN A 930 -43.20 11.31 3.12
CA ASN A 930 -42.67 12.53 3.71
C ASN A 930 -43.13 13.81 2.97
N LEU A 931 -43.35 13.77 1.66
CA LEU A 931 -43.93 14.89 0.89
C LEU A 931 -45.27 15.33 1.47
N PHE A 932 -46.22 14.41 1.62
CA PHE A 932 -47.55 14.70 2.16
C PHE A 932 -47.50 15.16 3.63
N ILE A 933 -46.53 14.68 4.41
CA ILE A 933 -46.27 15.15 5.78
C ILE A 933 -45.81 16.62 5.80
N ILE A 934 -44.91 17.01 4.88
CA ILE A 934 -44.41 18.39 4.75
C ILE A 934 -45.52 19.32 4.27
N VAL A 935 -46.27 18.92 3.24
CA VAL A 935 -47.38 19.70 2.69
C VAL A 935 -48.48 19.87 3.72
N GLY A 936 -48.91 18.79 4.40
CA GLY A 936 -49.91 18.86 5.46
C GLY A 936 -49.50 19.77 6.63
N ARG A 937 -48.20 19.91 6.92
CA ARG A 937 -47.71 20.91 7.88
C ARG A 937 -47.95 22.34 7.35
N ALA A 938 -47.65 22.61 6.08
CA ALA A 938 -47.92 23.92 5.48
C ALA A 938 -49.42 24.23 5.50
N SER A 939 -50.27 23.26 5.14
CA SER A 939 -51.73 23.40 5.20
C SER A 939 -52.22 23.75 6.61
N LEU A 940 -51.72 23.08 7.66
CA LEU A 940 -52.04 23.42 9.06
C LEU A 940 -51.64 24.85 9.41
N GLN A 941 -50.45 25.30 9.03
CA GLN A 941 -49.97 26.66 9.31
C GLN A 941 -50.75 27.75 8.56
N ILE A 942 -51.38 27.41 7.44
CA ILE A 942 -52.27 28.30 6.67
C ILE A 942 -53.67 28.29 7.29
N PHE A 943 -54.29 27.12 7.49
CA PHE A 943 -55.65 26.99 8.01
C PHE A 943 -55.80 27.43 9.48
N GLN A 944 -54.74 27.40 10.28
CA GLN A 944 -54.73 28.00 11.62
C GLN A 944 -54.79 29.54 11.62
N ARG A 945 -54.57 30.19 10.47
CA ARG A 945 -54.65 31.66 10.31
C ARG A 945 -55.97 32.12 9.68
N ASP A 946 -56.60 31.25 8.91
CA ASP A 946 -57.86 31.51 8.22
C ASP A 946 -59.00 30.75 8.91
N LEU A 947 -59.78 31.48 9.71
CA LEU A 947 -60.93 30.95 10.44
C LEU A 947 -61.97 30.30 9.51
N SER A 948 -62.03 30.66 8.22
CA SER A 948 -62.95 30.04 7.25
C SER A 948 -62.54 28.61 6.84
N LYS A 949 -61.35 28.15 7.22
CA LYS A 949 -60.78 26.83 6.92
C LYS A 949 -60.55 25.96 8.15
N ALA A 950 -61.04 26.38 9.32
CA ALA A 950 -60.86 25.65 10.58
C ALA A 950 -61.36 24.19 10.50
N ASP A 951 -62.48 23.94 9.81
CA ASP A 951 -63.08 22.61 9.63
C ASP A 951 -62.19 21.61 8.87
N LEU A 952 -61.18 22.08 8.14
CA LEU A 952 -60.23 21.22 7.42
C LEU A 952 -59.06 20.77 8.31
N ILE A 953 -58.85 21.40 9.47
CA ILE A 953 -57.73 21.08 10.37
C ILE A 953 -57.74 19.60 10.82
N PRO A 954 -58.87 19.00 11.27
CA PRO A 954 -58.90 17.59 11.64
C PRO A 954 -58.53 16.66 10.47
N GLN A 955 -59.05 16.93 9.27
CA GLN A 955 -58.80 16.14 8.07
C GLN A 955 -57.30 16.13 7.70
N VAL A 956 -56.63 17.29 7.80
CA VAL A 956 -55.18 17.39 7.53
C VAL A 956 -54.35 16.65 8.57
N ARG A 957 -54.72 16.71 9.86
CA ARG A 957 -54.04 15.92 10.91
C ARG A 957 -54.19 14.41 10.66
N GLN A 958 -55.39 13.96 10.30
CA GLN A 958 -55.66 12.56 9.96
C GLN A 958 -54.86 12.11 8.72
N LYS A 959 -54.76 12.95 7.67
CA LYS A 959 -53.89 12.73 6.49
C LYS A 959 -52.41 12.61 6.90
N ARG A 960 -51.92 13.43 7.84
CA ARG A 960 -50.53 13.31 8.35
C ARG A 960 -50.28 12.00 9.11
N ILE A 961 -51.25 11.53 9.91
CA ILE A 961 -51.17 10.22 10.60
C ILE A 961 -51.18 9.06 9.59
N SER A 962 -52.07 9.10 8.60
CA SER A 962 -52.17 8.02 7.59
C SER A 962 -50.94 7.92 6.67
N HIS A 963 -50.14 8.99 6.53
CA HIS A 963 -48.83 8.92 5.89
C HIS A 963 -47.67 8.55 6.85
N ALA A 964 -47.82 8.74 8.17
CA ALA A 964 -46.80 8.35 9.15
C ALA A 964 -46.81 6.84 9.47
N LEU A 965 -47.99 6.20 9.54
CA LEU A 965 -48.12 4.76 9.82
C LEU A 965 -47.38 3.86 8.80
N PRO A 966 -47.48 4.08 7.46
CA PRO A 966 -46.72 3.29 6.48
C PRO A 966 -45.20 3.43 6.61
N ILE A 967 -44.68 4.57 7.07
CA ILE A 967 -43.24 4.75 7.32
C ILE A 967 -42.77 3.81 8.42
N ALA A 968 -43.58 3.58 9.46
CA ALA A 968 -43.26 2.65 10.54
C ALA A 968 -43.19 1.19 10.07
N SER A 969 -44.17 0.74 9.27
CA SER A 969 -44.18 -0.62 8.71
C SER A 969 -42.99 -0.85 7.79
N LEU A 970 -42.79 0.04 6.81
CA LEU A 970 -41.71 -0.03 5.82
C LEU A 970 -40.32 -0.14 6.48
N LEU A 971 -40.05 0.71 7.48
CA LEU A 971 -38.74 0.72 8.13
C LEU A 971 -38.54 -0.44 9.10
N SER A 972 -39.61 -0.94 9.73
CA SER A 972 -39.57 -2.14 10.58
C SER A 972 -39.34 -3.41 9.78
N GLU A 973 -40.12 -3.63 8.71
CA GLU A 973 -39.94 -4.76 7.79
C GLU A 973 -38.53 -4.77 7.21
N ALA A 974 -38.02 -3.61 6.81
CA ALA A 974 -36.67 -3.46 6.29
C ALA A 974 -35.59 -3.83 7.31
N LEU A 975 -35.75 -3.40 8.56
CA LEU A 975 -34.80 -3.71 9.63
C LEU A 975 -34.85 -5.20 10.00
N LYS A 976 -36.05 -5.80 10.06
CA LYS A 976 -36.25 -7.25 10.27
C LYS A 976 -35.64 -8.09 9.14
N ALA A 977 -35.67 -7.60 7.90
CA ALA A 977 -35.03 -8.22 6.74
C ALA A 977 -33.51 -8.00 6.67
N GLY A 978 -32.89 -7.34 7.66
CA GLY A 978 -31.45 -7.12 7.73
C GLY A 978 -30.91 -6.09 6.72
N ILE A 979 -31.77 -5.23 6.17
CA ILE A 979 -31.40 -4.27 5.13
C ILE A 979 -30.54 -3.16 5.73
N ALA A 980 -29.46 -2.80 5.04
CA ALA A 980 -28.71 -1.59 5.33
C ALA A 980 -29.59 -0.36 5.03
N LEU A 981 -30.20 0.21 6.07
CA LEU A 981 -30.94 1.47 5.98
C LEU A 981 -29.99 2.66 5.83
N ASP A 982 -30.44 3.70 5.12
CA ASP A 982 -29.71 4.97 5.09
C ASP A 982 -29.89 5.76 6.39
N PRO A 983 -28.83 6.35 6.99
CA PRO A 983 -28.95 7.21 8.16
C PRO A 983 -30.00 8.33 8.03
N GLN A 984 -30.24 8.86 6.82
CA GLN A 984 -31.29 9.85 6.58
C GLN A 984 -32.68 9.33 6.95
N LEU A 985 -32.93 8.02 6.82
CA LEU A 985 -34.19 7.38 7.23
C LEU A 985 -34.42 7.48 8.74
N GLY A 986 -33.37 7.64 9.55
CA GLY A 986 -33.49 7.95 10.98
C GLY A 986 -34.20 9.28 11.25
N VAL A 987 -33.98 10.30 10.39
CA VAL A 987 -34.70 11.58 10.46
C VAL A 987 -36.18 11.38 10.13
N HIS A 988 -36.47 10.60 9.09
CA HIS A 988 -37.85 10.33 8.67
C HIS A 988 -38.61 9.45 9.68
N ALA A 989 -37.94 8.48 10.30
CA ALA A 989 -38.47 7.66 11.38
C ALA A 989 -38.81 8.51 12.62
N TYR A 990 -37.89 9.40 13.02
CA TYR A 990 -38.11 10.34 14.12
C TYR A 990 -39.27 11.31 13.85
N ILE A 991 -39.38 11.85 12.63
CA ILE A 991 -40.51 12.73 12.24
C ILE A 991 -41.84 11.95 12.27
N ALA A 992 -41.87 10.70 11.83
CA ALA A 992 -43.06 9.85 11.93
C ALA A 992 -43.43 9.56 13.39
N LEU A 993 -42.44 9.30 14.25
CA LEU A 993 -42.63 9.07 15.68
C LEU A 993 -43.21 10.32 16.38
N GLU A 994 -42.70 11.51 16.04
CA GLU A 994 -43.26 12.78 16.52
C GLU A 994 -44.72 12.95 16.09
N ILE A 995 -45.05 12.67 14.83
CA ILE A 995 -46.44 12.78 14.34
C ILE A 995 -47.37 11.83 15.10
N LEU A 996 -46.95 10.59 15.32
CA LEU A 996 -47.74 9.57 16.02
C LEU A 996 -47.85 9.81 17.54
N LEU A 997 -46.95 10.59 18.15
CA LEU A 997 -47.09 11.03 19.54
C LEU A 997 -48.01 12.26 19.67
N PHE A 998 -47.85 13.26 18.81
CA PHE A 998 -48.49 14.57 19.01
C PHE A 998 -49.83 14.75 18.27
N GLU A 999 -49.99 14.27 17.04
CA GLU A 999 -51.22 14.53 16.25
C GLU A 999 -52.45 13.76 16.74
N PRO A 1000 -52.37 12.50 17.21
CA PRO A 1000 -53.53 11.78 17.77
C PRO A 1000 -54.09 12.45 19.03
N LEU A 1001 -53.22 12.93 19.94
CA LEU A 1001 -53.65 13.67 21.13
C LEU A 1001 -54.38 14.96 20.75
N ARG A 1002 -53.81 15.75 19.83
CA ARG A 1002 -54.42 16.99 19.33
C ARG A 1002 -55.69 16.78 18.50
N LEU A 1003 -55.98 15.55 18.08
CA LEU A 1003 -57.25 15.15 17.48
C LEU A 1003 -58.26 14.75 18.57
N ALA A 1004 -57.84 13.99 19.58
CA ALA A 1004 -58.68 13.63 20.72
C ALA A 1004 -59.18 14.87 21.51
N ASP A 1005 -58.39 15.95 21.54
CA ASP A 1005 -58.79 17.27 22.07
C ASP A 1005 -59.99 17.91 21.31
N ILE A 1006 -60.25 17.47 20.07
CA ILE A 1006 -61.27 18.06 19.16
C ILE A 1006 -62.42 17.07 18.92
N ASP A 1007 -62.11 15.78 18.77
CA ASP A 1007 -63.05 14.68 18.57
C ASP A 1007 -62.81 13.57 19.62
N PRO A 1008 -63.69 13.46 20.64
CA PRO A 1008 -63.57 12.45 21.70
C PRO A 1008 -63.65 10.99 21.23
N LEU A 1009 -64.01 10.72 19.96
CA LEU A 1009 -64.03 9.37 19.39
C LEU A 1009 -62.65 8.92 18.89
N VAL A 1010 -61.66 9.82 18.81
CA VAL A 1010 -60.30 9.49 18.39
C VAL A 1010 -59.53 8.90 19.57
N ASP A 1011 -59.20 7.61 19.49
CA ASP A 1011 -58.29 6.94 20.43
C ASP A 1011 -56.82 7.33 20.14
N PRO A 1012 -56.14 8.11 21.01
CA PRO A 1012 -54.75 8.48 20.81
C PRO A 1012 -53.77 7.32 21.00
N LYS A 1013 -54.22 6.19 21.57
CA LYS A 1013 -53.45 4.95 21.77
C LYS A 1013 -54.03 3.78 20.97
N SER A 1014 -54.61 4.05 19.80
CA SER A 1014 -55.16 3.00 18.92
C SER A 1014 -54.12 1.91 18.59
N PRO A 1015 -54.54 0.65 18.36
CA PRO A 1015 -53.62 -0.48 18.17
C PRO A 1015 -52.55 -0.25 17.09
N GLN A 1016 -52.91 0.43 16.00
CA GLN A 1016 -51.99 0.74 14.90
C GLN A 1016 -50.88 1.72 15.32
N ILE A 1017 -51.20 2.69 16.18
CA ILE A 1017 -50.23 3.66 16.72
C ILE A 1017 -49.31 2.95 17.73
N MET A 1018 -49.89 2.11 18.59
CA MET A 1018 -49.16 1.35 19.61
C MET A 1018 -48.19 0.33 18.98
N GLU A 1019 -48.49 -0.23 17.81
CA GLU A 1019 -47.57 -1.07 17.03
C GLU A 1019 -46.50 -0.23 16.29
N ALA A 1020 -46.86 0.96 15.79
CA ALA A 1020 -45.95 1.79 15.00
C ALA A 1020 -44.84 2.47 15.84
N ILE A 1021 -45.12 2.89 17.08
CA ILE A 1021 -44.14 3.60 17.92
C ILE A 1021 -42.89 2.74 18.26
N PRO A 1022 -43.01 1.49 18.75
CA PRO A 1022 -41.84 0.63 19.03
C PRO A 1022 -41.01 0.35 17.77
N ASN A 1023 -41.69 0.15 16.64
CA ASN A 1023 -41.06 -0.06 15.34
C ASN A 1023 -40.16 1.12 14.93
N LEU A 1024 -40.67 2.35 15.06
CA LEU A 1024 -39.91 3.57 14.77
C LEU A 1024 -38.76 3.80 15.76
N LEU A 1025 -38.99 3.58 17.06
CA LEU A 1025 -37.94 3.67 18.08
C LEU A 1025 -36.79 2.70 17.78
N THR A 1026 -37.11 1.46 17.38
CA THR A 1026 -36.10 0.43 17.05
C THR A 1026 -35.23 0.85 15.86
N VAL A 1027 -35.83 1.48 14.85
CA VAL A 1027 -35.09 2.02 13.68
C VAL A 1027 -34.19 3.18 14.08
N VAL A 1028 -34.68 4.13 14.89
CA VAL A 1028 -33.89 5.26 15.38
C VAL A 1028 -32.75 4.79 16.28
N ARG A 1029 -33.00 3.83 17.18
CA ARG A 1029 -31.98 3.19 18.04
C ARG A 1029 -30.93 2.41 17.23
N SER A 1030 -31.33 1.70 16.18
CA SER A 1030 -30.38 0.99 15.32
C SER A 1030 -29.47 1.96 14.56
N LEU A 1031 -30.04 3.02 13.99
CA LEU A 1031 -29.29 4.01 13.20
C LEU A 1031 -28.45 4.98 14.05
N SER A 1032 -28.77 5.18 15.33
CA SER A 1032 -27.95 6.02 16.23
C SER A 1032 -26.52 5.52 16.39
N SER A 1033 -26.30 4.21 16.32
CA SER A 1033 -24.96 3.58 16.35
C SER A 1033 -24.10 3.83 15.10
N ARG A 1034 -24.71 4.30 14.00
CA ARG A 1034 -24.08 4.45 12.67
C ARG A 1034 -23.93 5.90 12.22
N ALA A 1035 -24.63 6.82 12.85
CA ALA A 1035 -24.59 8.24 12.50
C ALA A 1035 -24.86 9.12 13.72
N GLU A 1036 -23.89 10.00 14.02
CA GLU A 1036 -23.90 10.84 15.21
C GLU A 1036 -25.10 11.80 15.24
N PHE A 1037 -25.59 12.22 14.06
CA PHE A 1037 -26.79 13.04 13.97
C PHE A 1037 -28.07 12.30 14.38
N VAL A 1038 -28.15 10.98 14.13
CA VAL A 1038 -29.30 10.15 14.55
C VAL A 1038 -29.23 9.85 16.04
N LYS A 1039 -28.03 9.79 16.63
CA LYS A 1039 -27.84 9.68 18.09
C LYS A 1039 -28.52 10.82 18.86
N HIS A 1040 -28.44 12.05 18.35
CA HIS A 1040 -29.15 13.19 18.92
C HIS A 1040 -30.69 13.05 18.79
N LEU A 1041 -31.19 12.50 17.69
CA LEU A 1041 -32.63 12.21 17.49
C LEU A 1041 -33.13 11.09 18.41
N TYR A 1042 -32.28 10.09 18.66
CA TYR A 1042 -32.56 8.97 19.55
C TYR A 1042 -32.76 9.45 20.99
N ILE A 1043 -31.84 10.27 21.52
CA ILE A 1043 -31.96 10.83 22.87
C ILE A 1043 -33.25 11.67 23.02
N GLU A 1044 -33.58 12.50 22.02
CA GLU A 1044 -34.82 13.29 22.03
C GLU A 1044 -36.09 12.43 21.84
N ALA A 1045 -36.03 11.31 21.11
CA ALA A 1045 -37.12 10.34 21.03
C ALA A 1045 -37.37 9.68 22.41
N VAL A 1046 -36.32 9.27 23.11
CA VAL A 1046 -36.41 8.73 24.48
C VAL A 1046 -37.02 9.77 25.43
N HIS A 1047 -36.55 11.01 25.40
CA HIS A 1047 -37.11 12.12 26.18
C HIS A 1047 -38.61 12.30 25.95
N ARG A 1048 -39.06 12.27 24.69
CA ARG A 1048 -40.48 12.41 24.33
C ARG A 1048 -41.31 11.21 24.77
N LEU A 1049 -40.78 9.98 24.65
CA LEU A 1049 -41.47 8.77 25.12
C LEU A 1049 -41.66 8.77 26.64
N LEU A 1050 -40.67 9.25 27.41
CA LEU A 1050 -40.81 9.50 28.85
C LEU A 1050 -41.94 10.49 29.14
N ARG A 1051 -42.01 11.60 28.39
CA ARG A 1051 -43.03 12.65 28.57
C ARG A 1051 -44.46 12.18 28.25
N PHE A 1052 -44.62 11.23 27.33
CA PHE A 1052 -45.92 10.67 26.92
C PHE A 1052 -46.26 9.31 27.57
N GLU A 1053 -45.60 8.96 28.69
CA GLU A 1053 -45.86 7.75 29.47
C GLU A 1053 -45.57 6.41 28.75
N TYR A 1054 -44.78 6.43 27.68
CA TYR A 1054 -44.34 5.22 26.96
C TYR A 1054 -43.14 4.53 27.63
N ASN A 1055 -43.02 4.65 28.95
CA ASN A 1055 -41.88 4.20 29.76
C ASN A 1055 -41.56 2.70 29.59
N TYR A 1056 -42.57 1.88 29.31
CA TYR A 1056 -42.46 0.42 29.13
C TYR A 1056 -41.75 0.02 27.82
N LEU A 1057 -41.54 0.95 26.88
CA LEU A 1057 -40.78 0.71 25.63
C LEU A 1057 -39.28 0.98 25.78
N LEU A 1058 -38.86 1.52 26.93
CA LEU A 1058 -37.49 1.97 27.18
C LEU A 1058 -36.73 0.93 28.01
N ASN A 1059 -35.53 0.58 27.57
CA ASN A 1059 -34.60 -0.30 28.26
C ASN A 1059 -33.60 0.52 29.12
N GLN A 1060 -32.71 -0.16 29.86
CA GLN A 1060 -31.72 0.54 30.68
C GLN A 1060 -30.71 1.36 29.86
N GLU A 1061 -30.45 1.00 28.59
CA GLU A 1061 -29.53 1.70 27.70
C GLU A 1061 -30.13 3.01 27.17
N ASP A 1062 -31.43 3.04 26.84
CA ASP A 1062 -32.16 4.27 26.50
C ASP A 1062 -32.06 5.28 27.65
N ILE A 1063 -32.32 4.82 28.88
CA ILE A 1063 -32.27 5.65 30.09
C ILE A 1063 -30.84 6.08 30.43
N ALA A 1064 -29.84 5.21 30.19
CA ALA A 1064 -28.43 5.55 30.37
C ALA A 1064 -27.99 6.63 29.36
N ALA A 1065 -28.26 6.43 28.07
CA ALA A 1065 -27.94 7.39 27.00
C ALA A 1065 -28.62 8.76 27.23
N PHE A 1066 -29.88 8.76 27.67
CA PHE A 1066 -30.57 9.98 28.09
C PHE A 1066 -29.87 10.65 29.27
N ARG A 1067 -29.49 9.90 30.31
CA ARG A 1067 -28.81 10.47 31.50
C ARG A 1067 -27.39 10.96 31.25
N SER A 1068 -26.64 10.33 30.34
CA SER A 1068 -25.23 10.66 30.10
C SER A 1068 -25.02 11.82 29.12
N GLU A 1069 -25.93 12.01 28.15
CA GLU A 1069 -25.72 12.92 27.03
C GLU A 1069 -26.81 14.00 26.87
N TYR A 1070 -27.96 13.91 27.54
CA TYR A 1070 -29.02 14.89 27.37
C TYR A 1070 -28.70 16.23 28.06
N ARG A 1071 -28.57 17.29 27.25
CA ARG A 1071 -28.66 18.68 27.72
C ARG A 1071 -30.06 19.21 27.48
N ILE A 1072 -30.73 19.63 28.55
CA ILE A 1072 -32.07 20.22 28.49
C ILE A 1072 -32.07 21.43 27.55
N LEU A 1073 -32.86 21.35 26.48
CA LEU A 1073 -33.27 22.51 25.70
C LEU A 1073 -34.27 23.32 26.53
N GLY A 1074 -34.18 24.65 26.47
CA GLY A 1074 -34.87 25.55 27.38
C GLY A 1074 -36.39 25.36 27.43
N GLN A 1075 -36.97 25.54 28.62
CA GLN A 1075 -38.40 25.42 28.88
C GLN A 1075 -39.23 26.56 28.23
N ASP A 1076 -39.33 26.57 26.90
CA ASP A 1076 -40.29 27.44 26.21
C ASP A 1076 -41.55 26.65 25.82
N THR A 1077 -42.70 27.12 26.29
CA THR A 1077 -44.03 26.64 25.88
C THR A 1077 -44.25 26.68 24.36
N ALA A 1078 -43.47 27.47 23.62
CA ALA A 1078 -43.48 27.52 22.16
C ALA A 1078 -42.80 26.31 21.46
N GLU A 1079 -42.06 25.44 22.16
CA GLU A 1079 -41.40 24.26 21.54
C GLU A 1079 -42.38 23.21 20.97
N LEU A 1080 -43.68 23.32 21.26
CA LEU A 1080 -44.74 22.45 20.71
C LEU A 1080 -44.99 22.64 19.20
N ASP A 1081 -44.40 23.65 18.55
CA ASP A 1081 -44.53 23.91 17.12
C ASP A 1081 -43.15 23.97 16.43
N PHE A 1082 -42.66 22.81 15.99
CA PHE A 1082 -41.92 22.48 14.74
C PHE A 1082 -40.95 23.47 14.03
N ARG A 1083 -40.71 24.69 14.51
CA ARG A 1083 -40.17 25.83 13.74
C ARG A 1083 -38.66 25.75 13.47
N GLU A 1084 -37.92 25.05 14.31
CA GLU A 1084 -36.45 25.03 14.28
C GLU A 1084 -35.81 23.63 14.17
N PHE A 1085 -36.55 22.59 13.76
CA PHE A 1085 -35.93 21.30 13.41
C PHE A 1085 -35.27 21.35 12.02
N ARG A 1086 -34.14 22.05 11.98
CA ARG A 1086 -33.16 22.12 10.87
C ARG A 1086 -31.79 21.85 11.48
N TRP A 1087 -30.80 21.50 10.65
CA TRP A 1087 -29.42 21.20 11.07
C TRP A 1087 -28.80 22.23 12.05
N ALA A 1088 -29.25 23.49 11.98
CA ALA A 1088 -28.92 24.56 12.94
C ALA A 1088 -29.33 24.33 14.41
N LYS A 1089 -30.23 23.38 14.74
CA LYS A 1089 -30.52 22.97 16.14
C LYS A 1089 -29.43 22.00 16.64
N ILE A 1090 -28.98 21.06 15.81
CA ILE A 1090 -27.86 20.16 16.14
C ILE A 1090 -26.55 20.95 16.23
N GLU A 1091 -26.32 21.90 15.33
CA GLU A 1091 -25.15 22.79 15.38
C GLU A 1091 -25.14 23.68 16.64
N ARG A 1092 -26.32 24.13 17.12
CA ARG A 1092 -26.44 24.86 18.40
C ARG A 1092 -26.11 23.99 19.61
N LEU A 1093 -26.50 22.71 19.61
CA LEU A 1093 -26.12 21.76 20.66
C LEU A 1093 -24.59 21.60 20.73
N ARG A 1094 -23.91 21.55 19.57
CA ARG A 1094 -22.43 21.49 19.48
C ARG A 1094 -21.76 22.79 19.95
N ARG A 1095 -22.28 23.96 19.56
CA ARG A 1095 -21.75 25.27 20.00
C ARG A 1095 -21.87 25.50 21.50
N GLY A 1096 -22.92 25.01 22.15
CA GLY A 1096 -23.07 25.08 23.61
C GLY A 1096 -22.01 24.29 24.42
N ALA A 1097 -21.13 23.51 23.77
CA ALA A 1097 -20.07 22.74 24.42
C ALA A 1097 -18.70 23.47 24.50
N LYS A 1098 -18.52 24.60 23.81
CA LYS A 1098 -17.30 25.43 23.86
C LYS A 1098 -17.67 26.91 23.79
N TYR A 1099 -17.02 27.73 24.62
CA TYR A 1099 -17.29 29.16 24.91
C TYR A 1099 -18.29 29.47 26.02
N SER A 1100 -17.72 29.64 27.21
CA SER A 1100 -18.05 30.78 28.08
C SER A 1100 -17.38 32.05 27.52
N ALA A 1101 -18.02 33.20 27.76
CA ALA A 1101 -17.57 34.58 27.49
C ALA A 1101 -17.52 35.09 26.04
N ASN A 1102 -17.97 36.35 25.91
CA ASN A 1102 -17.90 37.30 24.79
C ASN A 1102 -18.73 37.03 23.51
N THR A 1103 -20.00 37.41 23.59
CA THR A 1103 -20.73 38.03 22.47
C THR A 1103 -20.07 39.34 22.04
N ASN A 1104 -19.57 39.41 20.79
CA ASN A 1104 -19.64 40.55 19.85
C ASN A 1104 -18.48 40.48 18.84
N ARG A 1105 -18.77 39.93 17.65
CA ARG A 1105 -18.20 40.22 16.31
C ARG A 1105 -18.65 39.12 15.34
N ASP A 1106 -19.85 39.30 14.80
CA ASP A 1106 -20.11 38.83 13.43
C ASP A 1106 -19.45 39.84 12.46
N GLU A 1107 -19.24 39.43 11.21
CA GLU A 1107 -18.70 40.22 10.09
C GLU A 1107 -17.18 40.57 10.17
N ASP A 1108 -16.31 39.62 9.81
CA ASP A 1108 -14.93 39.86 9.34
C ASP A 1108 -14.37 38.60 8.61
N LEU A 1109 -15.04 38.15 7.54
CA LEU A 1109 -14.59 37.02 6.68
C LEU A 1109 -14.70 37.33 5.19
N LEU A 1110 -14.29 38.53 4.79
CA LEU A 1110 -14.05 38.93 3.40
C LEU A 1110 -12.90 39.95 3.32
N GLU A 1111 -11.65 39.51 3.48
CA GLU A 1111 -10.53 40.27 2.92
C GLU A 1111 -9.36 39.36 2.51
N TYR A 1112 -8.77 39.69 1.36
CA TYR A 1112 -7.90 38.83 0.57
C TYR A 1112 -6.64 39.63 0.24
N ASN A 1113 -5.59 39.47 1.04
CA ASN A 1113 -4.32 40.17 0.81
C ASN A 1113 -3.36 39.32 -0.02
N VAL A 1114 -3.09 39.81 -1.23
CA VAL A 1114 -2.11 39.26 -2.18
C VAL A 1114 -0.78 39.98 -1.99
N GLY A 1115 0.32 39.23 -1.87
CA GLY A 1115 1.68 39.76 -2.02
C GLY A 1115 2.75 38.86 -1.40
N GLY A 1116 3.79 38.53 -2.17
CA GLY A 1116 5.02 37.92 -1.65
C GLY A 1116 5.41 36.56 -2.22
N ASP A 1117 5.71 36.53 -3.52
CA ASP A 1117 6.64 35.64 -4.22
C ASP A 1117 6.44 34.11 -4.25
N THR A 1118 6.88 33.55 -5.39
CA THR A 1118 6.55 32.20 -5.87
C THR A 1118 7.80 31.38 -6.16
N ALA A 1119 7.75 30.09 -5.83
CA ALA A 1119 8.59 29.06 -6.43
C ALA A 1119 7.70 27.83 -6.69
N ALA A 1120 7.51 27.47 -7.96
CA ALA A 1120 6.48 26.53 -8.37
C ALA A 1120 6.96 25.05 -8.31
N PRO A 1121 6.13 24.10 -7.84
CA PRO A 1121 6.39 22.68 -8.03
C PRO A 1121 5.90 22.23 -9.42
N SER A 1122 6.80 21.62 -10.20
CA SER A 1122 6.44 21.01 -11.48
C SER A 1122 5.83 19.62 -11.26
N ALA A 1123 4.50 19.54 -11.39
CA ALA A 1123 3.78 18.27 -11.50
C ALA A 1123 2.87 18.30 -12.73
N ALA A 1124 2.92 17.27 -13.57
CA ALA A 1124 2.11 17.20 -14.78
C ALA A 1124 0.61 17.23 -14.43
N PRO A 1125 -0.21 18.06 -15.11
CA PRO A 1125 -1.60 18.25 -14.74
C PRO A 1125 -2.44 16.99 -14.98
N SER A 1126 -3.48 16.81 -14.16
CA SER A 1126 -4.58 15.89 -14.49
C SER A 1126 -5.21 16.27 -15.83
N PRO A 1127 -5.73 15.31 -16.62
CA PRO A 1127 -6.36 15.61 -17.90
C PRO A 1127 -7.53 16.57 -17.69
N LYS A 1128 -7.38 17.78 -18.23
CA LYS A 1128 -8.38 18.84 -18.15
C LYS A 1128 -9.54 18.51 -19.09
N LEU A 1129 -10.76 18.59 -18.58
CA LEU A 1129 -11.94 18.89 -19.39
C LEU A 1129 -12.01 20.42 -19.47
N ASP A 1130 -11.16 21.01 -20.31
CA ASP A 1130 -11.16 22.46 -20.53
C ASP A 1130 -12.49 22.88 -21.19
N ALA A 1131 -13.24 23.76 -20.53
CA ALA A 1131 -14.50 24.31 -21.04
C ALA A 1131 -14.30 25.41 -22.11
N ILE A 1132 -13.12 25.45 -22.76
CA ILE A 1132 -12.68 26.54 -23.66
C ILE A 1132 -12.17 25.96 -24.99
N ASP A 1133 -12.85 24.97 -25.56
CA ASP A 1133 -12.62 24.55 -26.96
C ASP A 1133 -13.91 24.23 -27.73
N VAL A 1134 -14.95 25.01 -27.46
CA VAL A 1134 -16.26 24.94 -28.19
C VAL A 1134 -16.23 25.81 -29.47
N SER A 1135 -15.04 26.26 -29.92
CA SER A 1135 -14.89 27.11 -31.12
C SER A 1135 -14.08 26.47 -32.26
N SER A 1136 -13.32 25.38 -32.04
CA SER A 1136 -12.43 24.81 -33.06
C SER A 1136 -13.01 23.67 -33.90
N SER A 1137 -14.07 22.99 -33.43
CA SER A 1137 -14.61 21.78 -34.08
C SER A 1137 -15.68 22.03 -35.17
N MET A 1138 -16.13 23.27 -35.38
CA MET A 1138 -17.02 23.61 -36.51
C MET A 1138 -16.25 23.80 -37.83
N ARG A 1139 -15.76 22.70 -38.43
CA ARG A 1139 -15.47 22.66 -39.87
C ARG A 1139 -16.51 21.84 -40.61
N ARG A 1140 -17.24 22.54 -41.49
CA ARG A 1140 -18.32 22.04 -42.35
C ARG A 1140 -17.83 20.91 -43.27
N SER A 1141 -18.57 19.81 -43.33
CA SER A 1141 -18.70 19.02 -44.56
C SER A 1141 -19.84 19.60 -45.41
N SER A 1142 -19.63 19.70 -46.71
CA SER A 1142 -20.46 20.42 -47.69
C SER A 1142 -21.82 19.78 -48.01
N ALA A 1143 -22.86 20.60 -48.24
CA ALA A 1143 -23.60 20.64 -49.52
C ALA A 1143 -24.70 21.72 -49.59
N ALA A 1144 -24.69 22.45 -50.72
CA ALA A 1144 -25.82 23.11 -51.42
C ALA A 1144 -26.52 24.37 -50.82
N PRO A 1145 -27.09 25.28 -51.68
CA PRO A 1145 -27.39 26.67 -51.31
C PRO A 1145 -28.87 27.11 -51.50
N VAL A 1146 -29.32 28.10 -50.71
CA VAL A 1146 -30.58 28.86 -50.92
C VAL A 1146 -30.32 30.35 -50.57
N PRO A 1147 -30.90 31.35 -51.28
CA PRO A 1147 -30.26 32.66 -51.45
C PRO A 1147 -30.74 33.80 -50.52
N ALA A 1148 -30.14 34.97 -50.73
CA ALA A 1148 -30.27 36.24 -50.00
C ALA A 1148 -31.69 36.84 -49.89
N PHE A 1149 -31.84 37.83 -48.99
CA PHE A 1149 -32.29 39.22 -49.25
C PHE A 1149 -32.18 40.02 -47.91
N THR A 1150 -31.09 40.78 -47.69
CA THR A 1150 -31.00 42.27 -47.76
C THR A 1150 -31.93 43.08 -46.83
N GLY A 1151 -31.35 43.93 -45.96
CA GLY A 1151 -32.10 44.86 -45.09
C GLY A 1151 -31.22 45.73 -44.18
N LEU A 1152 -30.46 46.67 -44.78
CA LEU A 1152 -29.69 47.78 -44.16
C LEU A 1152 -30.62 48.77 -43.37
N PRO A 1153 -30.13 49.83 -42.65
CA PRO A 1153 -28.78 50.46 -42.69
C PRO A 1153 -28.13 50.83 -41.31
N SER A 1154 -26.78 50.83 -41.19
CA SER A 1154 -25.85 52.00 -41.05
C SER A 1154 -25.72 52.62 -39.63
N THR A 1155 -24.61 53.26 -39.21
CA THR A 1155 -23.49 53.94 -39.92
C THR A 1155 -22.11 53.83 -39.22
N SER A 1156 -21.03 53.96 -40.02
CA SER A 1156 -19.72 54.66 -39.76
C SER A 1156 -18.78 54.17 -38.65
N HIS A 1157 -17.43 54.12 -38.80
CA HIS A 1157 -16.48 54.37 -39.91
C HIS A 1157 -15.20 53.51 -39.61
N ASP A 1158 -14.57 52.82 -40.58
CA ASP A 1158 -13.40 53.25 -41.40
C ASP A 1158 -12.16 53.68 -40.57
N VAL A 1159 -10.89 53.31 -40.82
CA VAL A 1159 -10.16 52.41 -41.77
C VAL A 1159 -8.90 51.88 -41.00
N SER A 1160 -7.96 51.02 -41.45
CA SER A 1160 -7.63 50.38 -42.74
C SER A 1160 -6.79 49.09 -42.57
N GLU A 1161 -6.66 48.33 -43.66
CA GLU A 1161 -5.76 47.18 -43.92
C GLU A 1161 -4.46 47.69 -44.66
N PRO A 1162 -3.39 46.89 -44.97
CA PRO A 1162 -3.48 45.63 -45.75
C PRO A 1162 -2.46 44.48 -45.51
N HIS A 1163 -2.86 43.32 -46.02
CA HIS A 1163 -2.13 42.11 -46.45
C HIS A 1163 -1.02 42.34 -47.53
N PRO A 1164 -0.33 41.31 -48.10
CA PRO A 1164 0.07 39.94 -47.63
C PRO A 1164 1.56 39.61 -47.95
N MET A 1165 2.03 38.35 -47.73
CA MET A 1165 2.74 37.46 -48.70
C MET A 1165 3.64 36.37 -48.03
N ASP A 1166 3.73 35.23 -48.71
CA ASP A 1166 4.66 34.08 -48.55
C ASP A 1166 6.01 34.39 -49.28
N PRO A 1167 7.07 33.55 -49.36
CA PRO A 1167 7.55 32.39 -48.56
C PRO A 1167 9.04 32.48 -48.11
N SER A 1168 9.48 31.51 -47.29
CA SER A 1168 10.82 30.86 -47.30
C SER A 1168 12.14 31.60 -46.94
N ALA A 1169 13.04 30.81 -46.34
CA ALA A 1169 14.51 30.79 -46.50
C ALA A 1169 15.46 31.79 -45.78
N VAL A 1170 16.29 31.21 -44.90
CA VAL A 1170 17.78 31.26 -44.90
C VAL A 1170 18.53 32.52 -44.37
N ALA A 1171 19.18 32.31 -43.21
CA ALA A 1171 20.54 32.73 -42.80
C ALA A 1171 20.88 34.13 -42.22
N GLN A 1172 22.02 34.11 -41.50
CA GLN A 1172 22.85 35.18 -40.90
C GLN A 1172 22.30 35.83 -39.60
N VAL A 1173 22.93 35.72 -38.41
CA VAL A 1173 24.34 35.86 -37.91
C VAL A 1173 24.63 37.26 -37.37
N ASP A 1174 24.53 37.39 -36.03
CA ASP A 1174 25.31 38.23 -35.09
C ASP A 1174 25.29 39.79 -35.20
N PRO A 1175 25.81 40.56 -34.20
CA PRO A 1175 26.00 40.31 -32.76
C PRO A 1175 25.63 41.50 -31.81
N LYS A 1176 25.78 41.30 -30.48
CA LYS A 1176 25.89 42.31 -29.37
C LYS A 1176 24.58 43.04 -28.95
N TRP A 1177 24.27 43.35 -27.68
CA TRP A 1177 25.12 43.93 -26.61
C TRP A 1177 24.66 43.55 -25.17
N THR A 1178 25.66 43.18 -24.35
CA THR A 1178 25.86 43.36 -22.88
C THR A 1178 24.74 43.71 -21.89
N ILE A 1179 24.81 42.99 -20.76
CA ILE A 1179 24.28 43.25 -19.40
C ILE A 1179 24.76 44.59 -18.82
N PRO A 1180 23.99 45.22 -17.91
CA PRO A 1180 24.54 45.62 -16.59
C PRO A 1180 23.61 45.19 -15.42
N PRO A 1181 24.05 45.28 -14.15
CA PRO A 1181 23.78 44.21 -13.18
C PRO A 1181 22.98 44.60 -11.92
N THR A 1182 22.41 43.59 -11.24
CA THR A 1182 22.58 43.33 -9.78
C THR A 1182 22.20 41.90 -9.47
#